data_AF-A0A818U4A5-F1
#
_entry.id   AF-A0A818U4A5-F1
#
_cell.length_a   1.000
_cell.length_b   1.000
_cell.length_c   1.000
_cell.angle_alpha   90.00
_cell.angle_beta   90.00
_cell.angle_gamma   90.00
#
_symmetry.space_group_name_H-M   'P 1'
#
loop_
_entity.id
_entity.type
_entity.pdbx_description
1 polymer ?
#
loop_
_entity_poly.entity_id
_entity_poly.type
_entity_poly.pdbx_seq_one_letter_code
_entity_poly.pdbx_strand_id
1 'polypeptide(L)'
;MLPNPNSLGHWEPNPNQIQTLASLFSGDSLNRHAILKSEETILKSTPWQTSSYDTISLFPGENLFWLNKLPTGNLIVGQKNVKIHMQEGLTVDTYEKVLKTKIEYYINQLKILKIVNTVESQNEINDIMNYFQGIENSLLSNEKDVNILLNDSSLRARLQYLKTSIIRKKKSFVMRMSQIANDDKVSQLNSAQQAEYLRALDNTSKNARGLARRAVTQGLDFNEILRKEVRKMAEHIQELADIDDSNHLVSFFSQDTTLGGIRTVCQLVTDDMLDDVSANDILRMINIVGVACSGPIGEFPDPMTWRVNELFLGCYVSLSDVLTAFMQSRGQPLQTPATNKVITNVIPIIENEQIAQFLYKNAPSLLEYTCSIGMRRLLADVPMTGGYTICAGVWKLVEDLNENKSELHLKTFDQLVKTYEIVVGNYFQHIMPYIKEQDDRLLSYYIANNGTTNMISPFIKLHRENKGKKLEQIPKILRALYTYEIWQAIRKQYKNRDDSDLIAQKMLDQLIGLDLNKYKTLVQPLFENEPTLDEIQFHDQIHIDESYLDELLKTVYYVDYITLLPKYISAVINNNIDNIKDIPIINQNFICETLEINYDIKTFKFYNVVQALLFTSKASRVNSDNEKMKIIDLIDEKAAKKMVQDYIRKRFENQYATDLAVKGRSERAELVVQLVQAIIQSQDHNEMIKLMRDGLTHGKIHLAITNSSSLGFIELKDKLLNLNEKIPRRLDIIKVFLLGRDYKNNDEHVWNNGNVLFTSNLGDFEKIFVTLGFANEWEKVKAEYMKRNLHIYRDGFNRHGHGNTKPSYWAFGFMTLQLYKDNVSADVFEEYCKIHHDCCGVSQIMGLLK
;
A
#
# COMPACT_ATOMS: atom_id res chain seq x y z
N MET A 1 33.69 -20.00 29.77
CA MET A 1 34.53 -19.79 30.96
C MET A 1 35.26 -18.47 30.78
N LEU A 2 34.73 -17.40 31.36
CA LEU A 2 35.37 -16.09 31.46
C LEU A 2 35.98 -15.97 32.87
N PRO A 3 37.16 -15.38 33.07
CA PRO A 3 37.80 -15.33 34.37
C PRO A 3 37.17 -14.29 35.30
N ASN A 4 37.21 -14.61 36.59
CA ASN A 4 36.65 -13.90 37.72
C ASN A 4 37.30 -12.51 37.93
N PRO A 5 36.55 -11.40 38.01
CA PRO A 5 37.11 -10.04 38.13
C PRO A 5 37.66 -9.69 39.53
N ASN A 6 37.64 -10.62 40.49
CA ASN A 6 38.08 -10.36 41.88
C ASN A 6 39.52 -10.84 42.22
N SER A 7 40.44 -10.91 41.24
CA SER A 7 41.83 -11.33 41.50
C SER A 7 42.89 -10.38 40.96
N LEU A 8 42.73 -9.07 41.15
CA LEU A 8 43.84 -8.12 41.06
C LEU A 8 44.26 -7.72 42.48
N GLY A 9 45.35 -8.32 42.93
CA GLY A 9 46.01 -7.99 44.17
C GLY A 9 46.47 -6.53 44.20
N HIS A 10 46.57 -6.00 45.41
CA HIS A 10 47.16 -4.69 45.71
C HIS A 10 48.50 -4.52 44.99
N TRP A 11 48.50 -3.71 43.94
CA TRP A 11 49.71 -3.16 43.32
C TRP A 11 50.04 -1.89 44.10
N GLU A 12 50.96 -1.98 45.07
CA GLU A 12 51.61 -0.77 45.57
C GLU A 12 52.59 -0.28 44.49
N PRO A 13 52.39 0.93 43.94
CA PRO A 13 53.27 1.44 42.90
C PRO A 13 54.68 1.64 43.48
N ASN A 14 55.67 1.09 42.77
CA ASN A 14 57.08 1.21 43.12
C ASN A 14 57.46 2.70 43.26
N PRO A 15 57.98 3.17 44.40
CA PRO A 15 58.31 4.59 44.63
C PRO A 15 59.22 5.17 43.54
N ASN A 16 60.09 4.34 42.95
CA ASN A 16 60.96 4.74 41.85
C ASN A 16 60.19 5.04 40.55
N GLN A 17 59.04 4.40 40.29
CA GLN A 17 58.20 4.70 39.12
C GLN A 17 57.43 6.01 39.30
N ILE A 18 56.98 6.32 40.53
CA ILE A 18 56.34 7.59 40.86
C ILE A 18 57.35 8.75 40.78
N GLN A 19 58.56 8.56 41.29
CA GLN A 19 59.63 9.56 41.12
C GLN A 19 60.04 9.74 39.66
N THR A 20 60.05 8.67 38.86
CA THR A 20 60.35 8.76 37.42
C THR A 20 59.24 9.53 36.68
N LEU A 21 57.96 9.23 36.94
CA LEU A 21 56.82 9.99 36.41
C LEU A 21 56.84 11.46 36.86
N ALA A 22 57.13 11.73 38.12
CA ALA A 22 57.26 13.10 38.63
C ALA A 22 58.46 13.84 38.01
N SER A 23 59.56 13.13 37.72
CA SER A 23 60.74 13.70 37.06
C SER A 23 60.55 14.00 35.57
N LEU A 24 59.65 13.28 34.89
CA LEU A 24 59.23 13.61 33.52
C LEU A 24 58.49 14.96 33.45
N PHE A 25 57.92 15.42 34.56
CA PHE A 25 57.25 16.71 34.69
C PHE A 25 58.10 17.78 35.40
N SER A 26 59.30 17.43 35.88
CA SER A 26 60.23 18.41 36.47
C SER A 26 60.95 19.19 35.36
N GLY A 27 60.26 20.21 34.85
CA GLY A 27 60.70 21.05 33.73
C GLY A 27 59.55 21.70 32.95
N ASP A 28 58.34 21.15 33.05
CA ASP A 28 57.17 21.52 32.22
C ASP A 28 56.36 22.73 32.71
N SER A 29 56.91 23.56 33.59
CA SER A 29 56.23 24.77 34.10
C SER A 29 54.88 24.52 34.80
N LEU A 30 54.56 23.28 35.20
CA LEU A 30 53.35 22.93 35.96
C LEU A 30 53.26 23.61 37.35
N ASN A 31 54.37 24.17 37.84
CA ASN A 31 54.42 25.00 39.06
C ASN A 31 54.48 26.52 38.78
N ARG A 32 54.30 26.96 37.53
CA ARG A 32 54.31 28.37 37.11
C ARG A 32 53.05 28.73 36.33
N HIS A 33 51.89 28.43 36.90
CA HIS A 33 50.63 28.98 36.40
C HIS A 33 50.48 30.42 36.87
N ALA A 34 50.48 31.37 35.94
CA ALA A 34 50.04 32.72 36.26
C ALA A 34 48.51 32.68 36.35
N ILE A 35 47.92 33.19 37.43
CA ILE A 35 46.46 33.21 37.60
C ILE A 35 45.95 34.57 37.17
N LEU A 36 45.02 34.59 36.23
CA LEU A 36 44.20 35.76 35.93
C LEU A 36 43.06 35.80 36.93
N LYS A 37 42.98 36.87 37.70
CA LYS A 37 41.91 37.13 38.66
C LYS A 37 41.07 38.31 38.21
N SER A 38 39.75 38.18 38.33
CA SER A 38 38.78 39.26 38.20
C SER A 38 38.14 39.54 39.55
N GLU A 39 37.73 40.79 39.77
CA GLU A 39 36.93 41.18 40.93
C GLU A 39 35.50 40.62 40.87
N GLU A 40 35.07 40.17 39.68
CA GLU A 40 33.75 39.62 39.43
C GLU A 40 33.84 38.22 38.81
N THR A 41 32.78 37.41 38.98
CA THR A 41 32.69 36.08 38.36
C THR A 41 32.34 36.19 36.88
N ILE A 42 33.31 36.61 36.07
CA ILE A 42 33.11 36.88 34.63
C ILE A 42 33.90 35.94 33.72
N LEU A 43 34.89 35.21 34.26
CA LEU A 43 35.80 34.37 33.48
C LEU A 43 35.14 33.01 33.19
N LYS A 44 35.26 32.54 31.95
CA LYS A 44 34.77 31.22 31.52
C LYS A 44 35.88 30.40 30.89
N SER A 45 35.93 29.12 31.22
CA SER A 45 36.91 28.18 30.65
C SER A 45 36.48 27.68 29.26
N THR A 46 35.17 27.54 29.04
CA THR A 46 34.56 27.37 27.72
C THR A 46 33.34 28.28 27.59
N PRO A 47 32.95 28.67 26.37
CA PRO A 47 31.91 29.68 26.20
C PRO A 47 30.50 29.20 26.56
N TRP A 48 30.19 27.92 26.34
CA TRP A 48 28.89 27.29 26.63
C TRP A 48 28.69 26.89 28.09
N GLN A 49 29.72 27.01 28.95
CA GLN A 49 29.54 26.78 30.39
C GLN A 49 28.59 27.81 31.01
N THR A 50 27.68 27.34 31.86
CA THR A 50 26.78 28.18 32.67
C THR A 50 27.52 28.85 33.82
N SER A 51 28.45 28.15 34.47
CA SER A 51 29.25 28.68 35.57
C SER A 51 30.31 29.67 35.07
N SER A 52 30.48 30.78 35.80
CA SER A 52 31.55 31.74 35.59
C SER A 52 32.40 31.83 36.85
N TYR A 53 33.70 32.06 36.67
CA TYR A 53 34.72 32.01 37.72
C TYR A 53 35.32 33.41 37.92
N ASP A 54 35.87 33.65 39.09
CA ASP A 54 36.66 34.83 39.42
C ASP A 54 38.14 34.65 39.06
N THR A 55 38.57 33.42 38.74
CA THR A 55 39.95 33.07 38.43
C THR A 55 40.07 32.07 37.28
N ILE A 56 41.12 32.20 36.46
CA ILE A 56 41.51 31.20 35.46
C ILE A 56 43.04 31.08 35.38
N SER A 57 43.54 29.86 35.18
CA SER A 57 44.96 29.60 35.00
C SER A 57 45.41 29.99 33.59
N LEU A 58 46.52 30.72 33.50
CA LEU A 58 47.20 31.08 32.27
C LEU A 58 48.43 30.19 32.04
N PHE A 59 48.69 29.92 30.79
CA PHE A 59 49.91 29.26 30.31
C PHE A 59 50.92 30.30 29.81
N PRO A 60 52.22 29.98 29.77
CA PRO A 60 53.20 30.83 29.10
C PRO A 60 52.82 31.07 27.63
N GLY A 61 52.73 32.34 27.22
CA GLY A 61 52.39 32.74 25.85
C GLY A 61 50.99 33.35 25.70
N GLU A 62 50.42 33.21 24.50
CA GLU A 62 49.09 33.72 24.18
C GLU A 62 48.00 32.84 24.81
N ASN A 63 47.07 33.45 25.53
CA ASN A 63 45.98 32.76 26.20
C ASN A 63 44.65 33.24 25.66
N LEU A 64 43.73 32.29 25.42
CA LEU A 64 42.35 32.60 25.04
C LEU A 64 41.39 32.04 26.08
N PHE A 65 40.50 32.91 26.55
CA PHE A 65 39.42 32.61 27.49
C PHE A 65 38.18 33.43 27.12
N TRP A 66 37.04 33.08 27.71
CA TRP A 66 35.76 33.73 27.43
C TRP A 66 35.31 34.57 28.61
N LEU A 67 34.54 35.61 28.30
CA LEU A 67 33.92 36.50 29.28
C LEU A 67 32.41 36.47 29.12
N ASN A 68 31.67 36.36 30.21
CA ASN A 68 30.20 36.41 30.18
C ASN A 68 29.64 37.85 30.03
N LYS A 69 30.46 38.85 30.37
CA LYS A 69 30.20 40.29 30.20
C LYS A 69 31.53 41.04 30.17
N LEU A 70 31.51 42.30 29.72
CA LEU A 70 32.69 43.15 29.75
C LEU A 70 33.14 43.42 31.20
N PRO A 71 34.45 43.42 31.48
CA PRO A 71 34.97 43.68 32.82
C PRO A 71 34.75 45.14 33.21
N THR A 72 34.08 45.35 34.35
CA THR A 72 33.84 46.65 34.98
C THR A 72 34.93 47.04 35.98
N GLY A 73 35.71 46.06 36.47
CA GLY A 73 36.83 46.22 37.41
C GLY A 73 38.19 45.80 36.84
N ASN A 74 39.24 45.79 37.68
CA ASN A 74 40.58 45.42 37.25
C ASN A 74 40.72 43.91 37.03
N LEU A 75 41.30 43.52 35.89
CA LEU A 75 41.81 42.17 35.67
C LEU A 75 43.27 42.12 36.14
N ILE A 76 43.64 41.16 36.99
CA ILE A 76 44.96 41.09 37.64
C ILE A 76 45.65 39.78 37.29
N VAL A 77 46.93 39.85 36.90
CA VAL A 77 47.81 38.67 36.83
C VAL A 77 48.94 38.85 37.83
N GLY A 78 48.95 38.03 38.88
CA GLY A 78 49.85 38.21 40.03
C GLY A 78 49.51 39.49 40.82
N GLN A 79 50.32 40.53 40.68
CA GLN A 79 50.11 41.86 41.29
C GLN A 79 49.91 42.99 40.26
N LYS A 80 49.83 42.65 38.96
CA LYS A 80 49.77 43.64 37.87
C LYS A 80 48.38 43.69 37.25
N ASN A 81 47.87 44.91 37.04
CA ASN A 81 46.67 45.14 36.25
C ASN A 81 46.95 44.84 34.77
N VAL A 82 46.03 44.11 34.14
CA VAL A 82 46.02 43.79 32.72
C VAL A 82 45.46 45.00 31.96
N LYS A 83 46.19 45.47 30.94
CA LYS A 83 45.69 46.49 30.02
C LYS A 83 44.72 45.85 29.04
N ILE A 84 43.51 46.40 28.96
CA ILE A 84 42.46 45.91 28.06
C ILE A 84 42.45 46.78 26.82
N HIS A 85 42.66 46.15 25.66
CA HIS A 85 42.55 46.80 24.36
C HIS A 85 41.33 46.22 23.64
N MET A 86 40.29 47.04 23.47
CA MET A 86 39.11 46.66 22.70
C MET A 86 39.45 46.80 21.20
N GLN A 87 39.41 45.69 20.47
CA GLN A 87 39.54 45.68 19.02
C GLN A 87 38.15 45.71 18.35
N GLU A 88 38.12 45.98 17.05
CA GLU A 88 36.89 45.89 16.24
C GLU A 88 36.22 44.52 16.38
N GLY A 89 34.91 44.47 16.09
CA GLY A 89 34.14 43.23 16.14
C GLY A 89 34.74 42.13 15.26
N LEU A 90 34.53 40.88 15.66
CA LEU A 90 34.93 39.72 14.87
C LEU A 90 34.28 39.79 13.49
N THR A 91 35.09 39.65 12.43
CA THR A 91 34.62 39.50 11.05
C THR A 91 34.88 38.07 10.59
N VAL A 92 34.28 37.65 9.47
CA VAL A 92 34.54 36.32 8.89
C VAL A 92 36.04 36.08 8.67
N ASP A 93 36.79 37.12 8.27
CA ASP A 93 38.22 37.01 7.97
C ASP A 93 39.12 37.08 9.23
N THR A 94 38.73 37.84 10.27
CA THR A 94 39.53 37.94 11.51
C THR A 94 39.23 36.82 12.50
N TYR A 95 38.01 36.29 12.48
CA TYR A 95 37.55 35.24 13.38
C TYR A 95 38.40 33.98 13.32
N GLU A 96 38.66 33.46 12.10
CA GLU A 96 39.45 32.24 11.92
C GLU A 96 40.85 32.42 12.49
N LYS A 97 41.47 33.57 12.25
CA LYS A 97 42.81 33.89 12.72
C LYS A 97 42.90 33.94 14.25
N VAL A 98 41.92 34.56 14.90
CA VAL A 98 41.91 34.74 16.37
C VAL A 98 41.64 33.43 17.10
N LEU A 99 40.79 32.55 16.54
CA LEU A 99 40.33 31.35 17.24
C LEU A 99 40.93 30.05 16.72
N LYS A 100 41.81 30.09 15.72
CA LYS A 100 42.40 28.91 15.06
C LYS A 100 42.81 27.80 16.03
N THR A 101 43.65 28.13 17.02
CA THR A 101 44.20 27.15 17.98
C THR A 101 43.10 26.49 18.81
N LYS A 102 42.04 27.23 19.17
CA LYS A 102 40.91 26.68 19.93
C LYS A 102 39.94 25.90 19.06
N ILE A 103 39.71 26.33 17.82
CA ILE A 103 38.94 25.59 16.83
C ILE A 103 39.58 24.21 16.59
N GLU A 104 40.90 24.16 16.41
CA GLU A 104 41.64 22.89 16.26
C GLU A 104 41.57 22.02 17.52
N TYR A 105 41.69 22.64 18.71
CA TYR A 105 41.50 21.96 19.98
C TYR A 105 40.10 21.32 20.08
N TYR A 106 39.04 22.07 19.81
CA TYR A 106 37.67 21.56 19.87
C TYR A 106 37.36 20.54 18.77
N ILE A 107 37.96 20.64 17.58
CA ILE A 107 37.88 19.61 16.54
C ILE A 107 38.47 18.29 17.05
N ASN A 108 39.63 18.32 17.70
CA ASN A 108 40.24 17.13 18.28
C ASN A 108 39.43 16.60 19.47
N GLN A 109 38.87 17.50 20.28
CA GLN A 109 37.97 17.13 21.38
C GLN A 109 36.70 16.44 20.85
N LEU A 110 36.07 16.95 19.79
CA LEU A 110 34.92 16.33 19.13
C LEU A 110 35.25 14.91 18.63
N LYS A 111 36.44 14.70 18.06
CA LYS A 111 36.90 13.36 17.65
C LYS A 111 37.01 12.41 18.84
N ILE A 112 37.55 12.88 19.96
CA ILE A 112 37.69 12.07 21.19
C ILE A 112 36.32 11.79 21.81
N LEU A 113 35.47 12.80 21.98
CA LEU A 113 34.11 12.67 22.54
C LEU A 113 33.26 11.71 21.71
N LYS A 114 33.42 11.72 20.38
CA LYS A 114 32.75 10.76 19.48
C LYS A 114 33.21 9.32 19.70
N ILE A 115 34.50 9.09 19.97
CA ILE A 115 35.02 7.75 20.28
C ILE A 115 34.49 7.26 21.62
N VAL A 116 34.35 8.16 22.60
CA VAL A 116 33.85 7.86 23.95
C VAL A 116 32.35 7.53 23.95
N ASN A 117 31.54 8.27 23.18
CA ASN A 117 30.12 8.02 22.90
C ASN A 117 29.22 7.74 24.13
N THR A 118 29.39 8.50 25.21
CA THR A 118 28.44 8.52 26.35
C THR A 118 27.38 9.62 26.20
N VAL A 119 26.34 9.60 27.03
CA VAL A 119 25.30 10.66 27.05
C VAL A 119 25.91 12.03 27.34
N GLU A 120 26.87 12.09 28.27
CA GLU A 120 27.60 13.31 28.61
C GLU A 120 28.44 13.80 27.42
N SER A 121 29.09 12.88 26.70
CA SER A 121 29.87 13.21 25.50
C SER A 121 28.98 13.73 24.37
N GLN A 122 27.77 13.19 24.20
CA GLN A 122 26.79 13.67 23.22
C GLN A 122 26.26 15.06 23.57
N ASN A 123 25.99 15.33 24.85
CA ASN A 123 25.59 16.67 25.31
C ASN A 123 26.72 17.69 25.07
N GLU A 124 27.97 17.32 25.38
CA GLU A 124 29.11 18.20 25.14
C GLU A 124 29.36 18.46 23.64
N ILE A 125 29.19 17.45 22.78
CA ILE A 125 29.20 17.63 21.32
C ILE A 125 28.13 18.64 20.90
N ASN A 126 26.89 18.52 21.41
CA ASN A 126 25.80 19.44 21.09
C ASN A 126 26.10 20.87 21.55
N ASP A 127 26.67 21.06 22.74
CA ASP A 127 27.02 22.38 23.27
C ASP A 127 28.12 23.07 22.44
N ILE A 128 29.16 22.32 22.07
CA ILE A 128 30.23 22.78 21.16
C ILE A 128 29.61 23.22 19.82
N MET A 129 28.77 22.37 19.22
CA MET A 129 28.14 22.62 17.93
C MET A 129 27.23 23.85 17.96
N ASN A 130 26.35 23.94 18.96
CA ASN A 130 25.40 25.04 19.11
C ASN A 130 26.09 26.40 19.25
N TYR A 131 27.16 26.47 20.06
CA TYR A 131 27.89 27.72 20.25
C TYR A 131 28.54 28.22 18.96
N PHE A 132 29.28 27.34 18.28
CA PHE A 132 30.00 27.71 17.07
C PHE A 132 29.05 28.00 15.90
N GLN A 133 27.92 27.31 15.83
CA GLN A 133 26.85 27.62 14.88
C GLN A 133 26.19 28.98 15.16
N GLY A 134 26.00 29.34 16.44
CA GLY A 134 25.50 30.66 16.84
C GLY A 134 26.43 31.80 16.43
N ILE A 135 27.73 31.61 16.62
CA ILE A 135 28.75 32.56 16.16
C ILE A 135 28.72 32.70 14.64
N GLU A 136 28.73 31.60 13.91
CA GLU A 136 28.74 31.63 12.46
C GLU A 136 27.49 32.35 11.92
N ASN A 137 26.31 32.05 12.47
CA ASN A 137 25.06 32.76 12.11
C ASN A 137 25.17 34.28 12.38
N SER A 138 25.80 34.69 13.48
CA SER A 138 26.00 36.10 13.82
C SER A 138 27.04 36.80 12.93
N LEU A 139 28.03 36.07 12.40
CA LEU A 139 29.04 36.60 11.48
C LEU A 139 28.52 36.65 10.03
N LEU A 140 27.65 35.69 9.67
CA LEU A 140 27.05 35.54 8.36
C LEU A 140 25.78 36.38 8.13
N SER A 141 25.20 36.98 9.17
CA SER A 141 24.01 37.83 9.07
C SER A 141 24.20 39.14 8.29
N ASN A 142 25.33 39.33 7.61
CA ASN A 142 25.52 40.41 6.66
C ASN A 142 24.89 40.06 5.29
N GLU A 143 23.74 40.67 5.01
CA GLU A 143 22.77 40.50 3.90
C GLU A 143 23.31 40.57 2.45
N LYS A 144 24.61 40.70 2.21
CA LYS A 144 25.16 41.04 0.88
C LYS A 144 25.00 39.94 -0.18
N ASP A 145 24.85 38.67 0.19
CA ASP A 145 24.82 37.56 -0.79
C ASP A 145 23.43 37.17 -1.26
N VAL A 146 22.42 37.28 -0.39
CA VAL A 146 21.03 37.08 -0.80
C VAL A 146 20.63 38.18 -1.79
N ASN A 147 21.17 39.39 -1.63
CA ASN A 147 21.00 40.49 -2.58
C ASN A 147 21.53 40.20 -3.99
N ILE A 148 22.50 39.28 -4.17
CA ILE A 148 22.98 38.87 -5.50
C ILE A 148 21.89 38.06 -6.23
N LEU A 149 21.25 37.12 -5.52
CA LEU A 149 20.14 36.31 -6.06
C LEU A 149 18.83 37.10 -6.21
N LEU A 150 18.58 38.06 -5.34
CA LEU A 150 17.35 38.88 -5.37
C LEU A 150 17.36 39.91 -6.51
N ASN A 151 18.54 40.31 -7.01
CA ASN A 151 18.69 41.32 -8.05
C ASN A 151 18.89 40.73 -9.47
N ASP A 152 19.33 39.47 -9.58
CA ASP A 152 19.57 38.78 -10.86
C ASP A 152 19.19 37.29 -10.76
N SER A 153 18.18 36.87 -11.53
CA SER A 153 17.67 35.49 -11.58
C SER A 153 18.40 34.59 -12.58
N SER A 154 19.41 35.10 -13.29
CA SER A 154 20.15 34.37 -14.32
C SER A 154 20.91 33.15 -13.76
N LEU A 155 21.18 32.17 -14.62
CA LEU A 155 22.01 31.03 -14.25
C LEU A 155 23.43 31.45 -13.85
N ARG A 156 23.97 32.52 -14.47
CA ARG A 156 25.27 33.08 -14.12
C ARG A 156 25.29 33.62 -12.70
N ALA A 157 24.26 34.38 -12.30
CA ALA A 157 24.13 34.89 -10.93
C ALA A 157 23.96 33.73 -9.93
N ARG A 158 23.18 32.71 -10.29
CA ARG A 158 23.02 31.48 -9.48
C ARG A 158 24.33 30.72 -9.30
N LEU A 159 25.09 30.55 -10.38
CA LEU A 159 26.42 29.93 -10.33
C LEU A 159 27.35 30.73 -9.44
N GLN A 160 27.39 32.06 -9.59
CA GLN A 160 28.23 32.92 -8.76
C GLN A 160 27.85 32.84 -7.28
N TYR A 161 26.54 32.85 -6.98
CA TYR A 161 26.04 32.64 -5.62
C TYR A 161 26.48 31.28 -5.06
N LEU A 162 26.36 30.19 -5.83
CA LEU A 162 26.82 28.88 -5.41
C LEU A 162 28.33 28.85 -5.18
N LYS A 163 29.14 29.42 -6.08
CA LYS A 163 30.59 29.53 -5.89
C LYS A 163 30.93 30.26 -4.60
N THR A 164 30.30 31.41 -4.34
CA THR A 164 30.52 32.16 -3.10
C THR A 164 30.05 31.37 -1.87
N SER A 165 28.91 30.68 -1.96
CA SER A 165 28.39 29.81 -0.89
C SER A 165 29.32 28.61 -0.61
N ILE A 166 29.88 27.98 -1.64
CA ILE A 166 30.85 26.89 -1.52
C ILE A 166 32.16 27.37 -0.90
N ILE A 167 32.70 28.50 -1.38
CA ILE A 167 33.92 29.11 -0.81
C ILE A 167 33.69 29.44 0.68
N ARG A 168 32.51 29.94 1.04
CA ARG A 168 32.12 30.15 2.45
C ARG A 168 32.06 28.86 3.23
N LYS A 169 31.40 27.83 2.70
CA LYS A 169 31.33 26.49 3.33
C LYS A 169 32.73 25.88 3.53
N LYS A 170 33.65 26.03 2.57
CA LYS A 170 35.06 25.57 2.72
C LYS A 170 35.81 26.28 3.85
N LYS A 171 35.51 27.58 4.05
CA LYS A 171 36.04 28.40 5.15
C LYS A 171 35.30 28.17 6.49
N SER A 172 34.10 27.59 6.45
CA SER A 172 33.31 27.26 7.64
C SER A 172 33.93 26.07 8.40
N PHE A 173 34.44 26.35 9.59
CA PHE A 173 34.89 25.34 10.53
C PHE A 173 33.71 24.63 11.22
N VAL A 174 32.53 25.26 11.31
CA VAL A 174 31.29 24.63 11.83
C VAL A 174 30.89 23.46 10.94
N MET A 175 31.05 23.58 9.62
CA MET A 175 30.80 22.46 8.71
C MET A 175 31.78 21.30 8.96
N ARG A 176 33.06 21.58 9.20
CA ARG A 176 34.07 20.55 9.55
C ARG A 176 33.75 19.89 10.89
N MET A 177 33.31 20.67 11.89
CA MET A 177 32.86 20.16 13.19
C MET A 177 31.59 19.31 13.04
N SER A 178 30.64 19.73 12.20
CA SER A 178 29.40 19.02 11.89
C SER A 178 29.65 17.68 11.19
N GLN A 179 30.59 17.63 10.23
CA GLN A 179 31.00 16.38 9.57
C GLN A 179 31.62 15.38 10.56
N ILE A 180 32.33 15.88 11.57
CA ILE A 180 32.86 15.02 12.64
C ILE A 180 31.71 14.56 13.54
N ALA A 181 30.80 15.45 13.92
CA ALA A 181 29.70 15.18 14.85
C ALA A 181 28.60 14.27 14.27
N ASN A 182 28.23 14.45 13.00
CA ASN A 182 27.14 13.72 12.34
C ASN A 182 27.70 12.58 11.48
N ASP A 183 27.40 11.34 11.86
CA ASP A 183 27.70 10.15 11.06
C ASP A 183 27.06 10.24 9.65
N ASP A 184 27.77 9.79 8.61
CA ASP A 184 27.41 9.94 7.19
C ASP A 184 25.97 9.46 6.86
N LYS A 185 25.42 8.52 7.64
CA LYS A 185 24.05 8.01 7.48
C LYS A 185 22.96 9.03 7.77
N VAL A 186 23.15 9.92 8.75
CA VAL A 186 22.16 10.96 9.09
C VAL A 186 22.26 12.15 8.14
N SER A 187 23.46 12.43 7.62
CA SER A 187 23.70 13.40 6.54
C SER A 187 23.07 12.94 5.21
N GLN A 188 23.19 11.66 4.85
CA GLN A 188 22.52 11.08 3.68
C GLN A 188 20.99 11.08 3.82
N LEU A 189 20.47 10.77 5.01
CA LEU A 189 19.04 10.89 5.33
C LEU A 189 18.56 12.35 5.26
N ASN A 190 19.35 13.30 5.78
CA ASN A 190 19.01 14.71 5.75
C ASN A 190 19.11 15.30 4.34
N SER A 191 20.14 15.00 3.55
CA SER A 191 20.29 15.53 2.19
C SER A 191 19.22 14.99 1.22
N ALA A 192 18.82 13.72 1.37
CA ALA A 192 17.67 13.15 0.66
C ALA A 192 16.32 13.75 1.13
N GLN A 193 16.23 14.25 2.37
CA GLN A 193 15.04 14.87 2.96
C GLN A 193 15.04 16.42 2.96
N GLN A 194 16.15 17.07 2.62
CA GLN A 194 16.33 18.52 2.71
C GLN A 194 16.25 19.15 1.33
N ALA A 195 15.02 19.44 0.93
CA ALA A 195 14.76 20.76 0.40
C ALA A 195 13.67 21.40 1.27
N GLU A 196 13.90 22.63 1.68
CA GLU A 196 13.02 23.45 2.50
C GLU A 196 11.62 23.63 1.86
N TYR A 197 11.57 23.52 0.53
CA TYR A 197 10.35 23.37 -0.30
C TYR A 197 9.50 22.15 0.11
N LEU A 198 10.12 21.03 0.49
CA LEU A 198 9.50 19.70 0.62
C LEU A 198 8.86 19.44 1.99
N ARG A 199 9.09 20.32 2.98
CA ARG A 199 8.55 20.16 4.34
C ARG A 199 7.21 20.87 4.56
N ALA A 200 6.78 21.70 3.62
CA ALA A 200 5.56 22.51 3.75
C ALA A 200 4.26 21.72 3.54
N LEU A 201 4.33 20.46 3.07
CA LEU A 201 3.19 19.57 2.89
C LEU A 201 3.41 18.29 3.70
N ASP A 202 2.60 18.12 4.75
CA ASP A 202 2.54 17.02 5.72
C ASP A 202 3.48 15.81 5.51
N ASN A 203 4.58 15.82 6.26
CA ASN A 203 5.34 14.61 6.59
C ASN A 203 4.44 13.59 7.31
N THR A 204 4.13 12.43 6.72
CA THR A 204 3.98 11.10 7.41
C THR A 204 3.40 9.94 6.58
N SER A 205 3.34 9.99 5.24
CA SER A 205 2.81 8.84 4.48
C SER A 205 3.74 7.60 4.48
N LYS A 206 3.14 6.39 4.51
CA LYS A 206 3.85 5.09 4.52
C LYS A 206 4.69 4.87 3.25
N ASN A 207 4.25 5.33 2.07
CA ASN A 207 5.01 5.06 0.84
C ASN A 207 6.23 5.98 0.69
N ALA A 208 6.18 7.23 1.16
CA ALA A 208 7.33 8.13 1.21
C ALA A 208 8.42 7.54 2.10
N ARG A 209 8.05 7.03 3.28
CA ARG A 209 8.97 6.28 4.15
C ARG A 209 9.49 5.01 3.46
N GLY A 210 8.65 4.32 2.69
CA GLY A 210 9.04 3.13 1.92
C GLY A 210 10.01 3.44 0.78
N LEU A 211 9.82 4.54 0.04
CA LEU A 211 10.72 5.01 -1.01
C LEU A 211 12.07 5.43 -0.43
N ALA A 212 12.06 6.25 0.63
CA ALA A 212 13.29 6.66 1.33
C ALA A 212 14.06 5.45 1.90
N ARG A 213 13.35 4.50 2.52
CA ARG A 213 13.97 3.25 3.02
C ARG A 213 14.58 2.41 1.90
N ARG A 214 13.93 2.31 0.73
CA ARG A 214 14.47 1.58 -0.42
C ARG A 214 15.79 2.20 -0.91
N ALA A 215 15.86 3.52 -1.05
CA ALA A 215 17.10 4.21 -1.44
C ALA A 215 18.23 3.94 -0.44
N VAL A 216 17.95 4.01 0.87
CA VAL A 216 18.95 3.72 1.93
C VAL A 216 19.36 2.25 1.93
N THR A 217 18.42 1.33 1.74
CA THR A 217 18.69 -0.12 1.72
C THR A 217 19.54 -0.51 0.51
N GLN A 218 19.37 0.19 -0.61
CA GLN A 218 20.17 0.02 -1.82
C GLN A 218 21.52 0.74 -1.77
N GLY A 219 21.80 1.51 -0.71
CA GLY A 219 23.06 2.24 -0.56
C GLY A 219 23.25 3.34 -1.61
N LEU A 220 22.17 3.92 -2.13
CA LEU A 220 22.26 4.96 -3.16
C LEU A 220 22.79 6.27 -2.56
N ASP A 221 23.93 6.73 -3.05
CA ASP A 221 24.44 8.08 -2.80
C ASP A 221 24.11 9.00 -3.98
N PHE A 222 23.04 9.78 -3.85
CA PHE A 222 22.59 10.71 -4.90
C PHE A 222 23.64 11.76 -5.26
N ASN A 223 24.49 12.18 -4.30
CA ASN A 223 25.56 13.14 -4.58
C ASN A 223 26.61 12.48 -5.47
N GLU A 224 27.07 11.28 -5.11
CA GLU A 224 28.08 10.56 -5.88
C GLU A 224 27.58 10.26 -7.30
N ILE A 225 26.35 9.79 -7.44
CA ILE A 225 25.72 9.48 -8.74
C ILE A 225 25.71 10.74 -9.63
N LEU A 226 25.15 11.85 -9.14
CA LEU A 226 25.06 13.07 -9.95
C LEU A 226 26.43 13.70 -10.22
N ARG A 227 27.36 13.69 -9.27
CA ARG A 227 28.73 14.18 -9.51
C ARG A 227 29.44 13.36 -10.59
N LYS A 228 29.27 12.04 -10.58
CA LYS A 228 29.83 11.16 -11.61
C LYS A 228 29.22 11.46 -12.99
N GLU A 229 27.91 11.65 -13.07
CA GLU A 229 27.24 12.03 -14.32
C GLU A 229 27.67 13.42 -14.81
N VAL A 230 27.82 14.40 -13.92
CA VAL A 230 28.32 15.74 -14.28
C VAL A 230 29.76 15.71 -14.77
N ARG A 231 30.65 14.92 -14.15
CA ARG A 231 32.01 14.69 -14.68
C ARG A 231 31.96 14.10 -16.08
N LYS A 232 31.13 13.07 -16.28
CA LYS A 232 30.96 12.42 -17.58
C LYS A 232 30.42 13.40 -18.63
N MET A 233 29.48 14.27 -18.27
CA MET A 233 29.01 15.35 -19.16
C MET A 233 30.15 16.32 -19.50
N ALA A 234 30.94 16.76 -18.52
CA ALA A 234 32.05 17.68 -18.76
C ALA A 234 33.13 17.07 -19.68
N GLU A 235 33.46 15.79 -19.50
CA GLU A 235 34.38 15.03 -20.36
C GLU A 235 33.92 14.98 -21.83
N HIS A 236 32.60 14.93 -22.06
CA HIS A 236 32.01 14.78 -23.38
C HIS A 236 31.38 16.08 -23.91
N ILE A 237 31.54 17.23 -23.23
CA ILE A 237 30.84 18.47 -23.58
C ILE A 237 31.11 18.96 -25.01
N GLN A 238 32.25 18.55 -25.57
CA GLN A 238 32.63 18.84 -26.96
C GLN A 238 31.71 18.18 -27.99
N GLU A 239 30.97 17.12 -27.62
CA GLU A 239 29.90 16.52 -28.45
C GLU A 239 28.78 17.52 -28.78
N LEU A 240 28.70 18.66 -28.07
CA LEU A 240 27.69 19.71 -28.23
C LEU A 240 28.28 21.06 -28.69
N ALA A 241 29.55 21.10 -29.13
CA ALA A 241 30.26 22.34 -29.43
C ALA A 241 29.74 23.05 -30.69
N ASP A 242 29.20 22.31 -31.64
CA ASP A 242 28.67 22.78 -32.94
C ASP A 242 27.18 23.17 -32.88
N ILE A 243 26.53 23.00 -31.73
CA ILE A 243 25.11 23.33 -31.55
C ILE A 243 24.97 24.82 -31.23
N ASP A 244 24.28 25.54 -32.12
CA ASP A 244 23.79 26.90 -31.89
C ASP A 244 22.44 26.85 -31.16
N ASP A 245 22.42 27.34 -29.91
CA ASP A 245 21.23 27.39 -29.06
C ASP A 245 20.50 28.74 -29.07
N SER A 246 20.85 29.67 -29.97
CA SER A 246 20.23 31.00 -30.07
C SER A 246 18.72 30.99 -30.33
N ASN A 247 18.22 29.93 -30.98
CA ASN A 247 16.80 29.74 -31.30
C ASN A 247 16.12 28.69 -30.41
N HIS A 248 16.80 28.20 -29.37
CA HIS A 248 16.21 27.22 -28.46
C HIS A 248 15.22 27.86 -27.49
N LEU A 249 14.40 27.04 -26.84
CA LEU A 249 13.50 27.44 -25.76
C LEU A 249 14.32 28.00 -24.60
N VAL A 250 13.92 29.19 -24.19
CA VAL A 250 14.52 29.94 -23.09
C VAL A 250 13.55 29.92 -21.91
N SER A 251 14.07 29.68 -20.72
CA SER A 251 13.27 29.84 -19.49
C SER A 251 12.89 31.31 -19.29
N PHE A 252 11.61 31.62 -19.13
CA PHE A 252 11.17 33.00 -18.87
C PHE A 252 11.72 33.56 -17.54
N PHE A 253 12.21 32.71 -16.64
CA PHE A 253 12.72 33.10 -15.33
C PHE A 253 14.23 33.38 -15.33
N SER A 254 15.03 32.41 -15.77
CA SER A 254 16.50 32.53 -15.80
C SER A 254 17.04 33.12 -17.10
N GLN A 255 16.21 33.24 -18.14
CA GLN A 255 16.59 33.70 -19.48
C GLN A 255 17.70 32.85 -20.11
N ASP A 256 17.73 31.54 -19.79
CA ASP A 256 18.75 30.60 -20.28
C ASP A 256 18.12 29.33 -20.89
N THR A 257 18.88 28.63 -21.74
CA THR A 257 18.47 27.43 -22.47
C THR A 257 18.85 26.15 -21.70
N THR A 258 18.41 25.00 -22.19
CA THR A 258 18.88 23.69 -21.70
C THR A 258 20.39 23.51 -21.94
N LEU A 259 20.91 23.96 -23.09
CA LEU A 259 22.35 23.83 -23.40
C LEU A 259 23.19 24.76 -22.51
N GLY A 260 22.72 25.98 -22.26
CA GLY A 260 23.35 26.89 -21.29
C GLY A 260 23.35 26.32 -19.88
N GLY A 261 22.28 25.64 -19.47
CA GLY A 261 22.21 24.85 -18.23
C GLY A 261 23.28 23.76 -18.14
N ILE A 262 23.42 22.94 -19.18
CA ILE A 262 24.46 21.90 -19.26
C ILE A 262 25.85 22.51 -19.16
N ARG A 263 26.14 23.54 -19.95
CA ARG A 263 27.44 24.25 -19.93
C ARG A 263 27.73 24.81 -18.52
N THR A 264 26.74 25.40 -17.87
CA THR A 264 26.86 25.98 -16.53
C THR A 264 27.16 24.92 -15.46
N VAL A 265 26.50 23.75 -15.51
CA VAL A 265 26.80 22.65 -14.57
C VAL A 265 28.18 22.06 -14.81
N CYS A 266 28.56 21.85 -16.07
CA CYS A 266 29.91 21.37 -16.41
C CYS A 266 31.00 22.35 -15.96
N GLN A 267 30.71 23.65 -15.87
CA GLN A 267 31.65 24.65 -15.38
C GLN A 267 32.10 24.37 -13.92
N LEU A 268 31.26 23.73 -13.10
CA LEU A 268 31.62 23.33 -11.73
C LEU A 268 32.77 22.30 -11.70
N VAL A 269 32.94 21.53 -12.78
CA VAL A 269 34.04 20.58 -12.94
C VAL A 269 35.33 21.32 -13.29
N THR A 270 35.27 22.24 -14.27
CA THR A 270 36.44 23.04 -14.66
C THR A 270 36.94 23.95 -13.53
N ASP A 271 36.05 24.36 -12.63
CA ASP A 271 36.41 25.21 -11.49
C ASP A 271 36.83 24.42 -10.23
N ASP A 272 36.90 23.08 -10.31
CA ASP A 272 37.24 22.18 -9.19
C ASP A 272 36.35 22.39 -7.94
N MET A 273 35.05 22.58 -8.16
CA MET A 273 34.07 22.83 -7.10
C MET A 273 33.04 21.71 -6.95
N LEU A 274 32.96 20.77 -7.91
CA LEU A 274 31.91 19.75 -7.95
C LEU A 274 31.81 18.90 -6.68
N ASP A 275 32.95 18.56 -6.06
CA ASP A 275 32.98 17.71 -4.86
C ASP A 275 32.36 18.36 -3.62
N ASP A 276 32.19 19.68 -3.64
CA ASP A 276 31.57 20.45 -2.56
C ASP A 276 30.10 20.78 -2.85
N VAL A 277 29.59 20.38 -4.01
CA VAL A 277 28.23 20.65 -4.47
C VAL A 277 27.33 19.46 -4.12
N SER A 278 26.15 19.71 -3.55
CA SER A 278 25.17 18.66 -3.27
C SER A 278 24.34 18.30 -4.52
N ALA A 279 23.68 17.14 -4.50
CA ALA A 279 22.75 16.73 -5.54
C ALA A 279 21.65 17.78 -5.80
N ASN A 280 21.13 18.40 -4.74
CA ASN A 280 20.14 19.46 -4.85
C ASN A 280 20.69 20.71 -5.54
N ASP A 281 21.95 21.06 -5.28
CA ASP A 281 22.60 22.19 -5.93
C ASP A 281 22.83 21.90 -7.42
N ILE A 282 23.26 20.68 -7.79
CA ILE A 282 23.39 20.24 -9.19
C ILE A 282 22.04 20.36 -9.94
N LEU A 283 20.96 19.86 -9.33
CA LEU A 283 19.63 19.89 -9.94
C LEU A 283 19.05 21.30 -10.06
N ARG A 284 19.48 22.24 -9.20
CA ARG A 284 19.17 23.67 -9.32
C ARG A 284 20.03 24.40 -10.36
N MET A 285 20.98 23.72 -11.01
CA MET A 285 21.85 24.34 -12.00
C MET A 285 21.62 23.82 -13.42
N ILE A 286 21.22 22.56 -13.59
CA ILE A 286 21.16 21.92 -14.93
C ILE A 286 20.14 22.52 -15.91
N ASN A 287 19.16 23.30 -15.42
CA ASN A 287 18.23 24.12 -16.20
C ASN A 287 17.62 23.42 -17.44
N ILE A 288 17.07 22.21 -17.28
CA ILE A 288 16.35 21.55 -18.38
C ILE A 288 15.03 22.30 -18.61
N VAL A 289 14.95 23.06 -19.70
CA VAL A 289 13.77 23.86 -20.07
C VAL A 289 12.67 22.95 -20.60
N GLY A 290 11.44 23.27 -20.27
CA GLY A 290 10.27 22.54 -20.74
C GLY A 290 9.02 23.42 -20.68
N VAL A 291 7.86 22.80 -20.92
CA VAL A 291 6.58 23.49 -20.79
C VAL A 291 6.10 23.45 -19.35
N ALA A 292 5.75 24.61 -18.79
CA ALA A 292 5.19 24.71 -17.45
C ALA A 292 3.83 24.00 -17.37
N CYS A 293 3.54 23.36 -16.24
CA CYS A 293 2.27 22.69 -16.04
C CYS A 293 1.78 22.72 -14.59
N SER A 294 0.48 22.47 -14.44
CA SER A 294 -0.14 22.12 -13.17
C SER A 294 -0.45 20.62 -13.18
N GLY A 295 0.10 19.92 -12.20
CA GLY A 295 -0.18 18.51 -11.94
C GLY A 295 -0.23 18.22 -10.44
N PRO A 296 -0.80 17.08 -10.04
CA PRO A 296 -0.84 16.66 -8.65
C PRO A 296 0.57 16.36 -8.15
N ILE A 297 0.86 16.80 -6.94
CA ILE A 297 2.07 16.42 -6.21
C ILE A 297 1.71 15.25 -5.29
N GLY A 298 2.50 14.19 -5.33
CA GLY A 298 2.23 12.99 -4.55
C GLY A 298 3.32 11.95 -4.71
N GLU A 299 3.18 10.79 -4.09
CA GLU A 299 4.33 9.87 -3.97
C GLU A 299 4.63 9.08 -5.25
N PHE A 300 3.62 8.91 -6.11
CA PHE A 300 3.67 8.18 -7.40
C PHE A 300 4.77 7.10 -7.45
N PRO A 301 4.67 6.03 -6.61
CA PRO A 301 5.65 4.95 -6.63
C PRO A 301 5.71 4.25 -7.99
N ASP A 302 4.63 4.39 -8.75
CA ASP A 302 4.53 4.09 -10.16
C ASP A 302 4.28 5.39 -10.95
N PRO A 303 5.30 5.92 -11.67
CA PRO A 303 5.19 7.19 -12.38
C PRO A 303 4.15 7.15 -13.51
N MET A 304 3.79 5.97 -14.02
CA MET A 304 2.80 5.85 -15.11
C MET A 304 1.39 6.28 -14.70
N THR A 305 1.13 6.45 -13.40
CA THR A 305 -0.17 6.89 -12.85
C THR A 305 -0.30 8.41 -12.72
N TRP A 306 0.79 9.16 -12.93
CA TRP A 306 0.77 10.61 -12.87
C TRP A 306 0.12 11.21 -14.12
N ARG A 307 -0.67 12.26 -13.95
CA ARG A 307 -1.41 12.95 -15.02
C ARG A 307 -1.26 14.45 -14.85
N VAL A 308 -1.18 15.17 -15.97
CA VAL A 308 -1.14 16.62 -15.98
C VAL A 308 -2.57 17.16 -15.93
N ASN A 309 -2.85 18.12 -15.05
CA ASN A 309 -4.17 18.77 -14.99
C ASN A 309 -4.29 19.85 -16.08
N GLU A 310 -3.25 20.66 -16.24
CA GLU A 310 -3.20 21.75 -17.22
C GLU A 310 -1.77 21.97 -17.73
N LEU A 311 -1.62 22.18 -19.04
CA LEU A 311 -0.38 22.63 -19.67
C LEU A 311 -0.45 24.13 -19.97
N PHE A 312 0.59 24.88 -19.59
CA PHE A 312 0.69 26.31 -19.85
C PHE A 312 1.52 26.54 -21.12
N LEU A 313 0.90 26.34 -22.27
CA LEU A 313 1.60 26.44 -23.55
C LEU A 313 2.16 27.84 -23.79
N GLY A 314 3.37 27.91 -24.36
CA GLY A 314 4.10 29.17 -24.55
C GLY A 314 4.75 29.71 -23.27
N CYS A 315 4.53 29.06 -22.12
CA CYS A 315 5.20 29.35 -20.87
C CYS A 315 6.32 28.32 -20.65
N TYR A 316 7.53 28.69 -21.06
CA TYR A 316 8.71 27.83 -20.98
C TYR A 316 9.55 28.17 -19.75
N VAL A 317 9.85 27.16 -18.94
CA VAL A 317 10.61 27.31 -17.69
C VAL A 317 11.30 25.99 -17.37
N SER A 318 12.34 26.01 -16.56
CA SER A 318 12.93 24.79 -16.01
C SER A 318 12.36 24.47 -14.63
N LEU A 319 12.35 23.20 -14.23
CA LEU A 319 11.98 22.85 -12.85
C LEU A 319 12.96 23.48 -11.84
N SER A 320 14.23 23.58 -12.24
CA SER A 320 15.28 24.25 -11.47
C SER A 320 14.90 25.70 -11.12
N ASP A 321 14.31 26.43 -12.06
CA ASP A 321 13.84 27.80 -11.86
C ASP A 321 12.59 27.86 -10.98
N VAL A 322 11.65 26.92 -11.14
CA VAL A 322 10.48 26.80 -10.26
C VAL A 322 10.93 26.60 -8.80
N LEU A 323 11.92 25.75 -8.56
CA LEU A 323 12.48 25.51 -7.23
C LEU A 323 13.22 26.74 -6.68
N THR A 324 13.99 27.41 -7.54
CA THR A 324 14.76 28.61 -7.15
C THR A 324 13.83 29.77 -6.80
N ALA A 325 12.83 30.04 -7.63
CA ALA A 325 11.86 31.10 -7.42
C ALA A 325 11.11 30.93 -6.09
N PHE A 326 10.71 29.69 -5.76
CA PHE A 326 10.06 29.40 -4.49
C PHE A 326 10.95 29.68 -3.27
N MET A 327 12.24 29.38 -3.36
CA MET A 327 13.19 29.68 -2.29
C MET A 327 13.39 31.18 -2.13
N GLN A 328 13.58 31.89 -3.24
CA GLN A 328 13.76 33.35 -3.22
C GLN A 328 12.53 34.08 -2.66
N SER A 329 11.34 33.58 -2.96
CA SER A 329 10.08 34.16 -2.52
C SER A 329 9.65 33.74 -1.11
N ARG A 330 10.49 32.98 -0.38
CA ARG A 330 10.19 32.42 0.95
C ARG A 330 8.90 31.58 0.97
N GLY A 331 8.68 30.79 -0.07
CA GLY A 331 7.62 29.79 -0.13
C GLY A 331 6.44 30.13 -1.04
N GLN A 332 6.51 31.19 -1.83
CA GLN A 332 5.48 31.48 -2.85
C GLN A 332 5.80 30.73 -4.14
N PRO A 333 4.83 29.99 -4.72
CA PRO A 333 5.07 29.27 -5.96
C PRO A 333 5.26 30.23 -7.14
N LEU A 334 6.09 29.80 -8.10
CA LEU A 334 6.22 30.53 -9.37
C LEU A 334 4.88 30.47 -10.13
N GLN A 335 4.53 31.60 -10.74
CA GLN A 335 3.31 31.74 -11.52
C GLN A 335 3.63 31.97 -12.99
N THR A 336 2.70 31.58 -13.85
CA THR A 336 2.78 31.87 -15.29
C THR A 336 2.74 33.39 -15.53
N PRO A 337 3.53 33.90 -16.49
CA PRO A 337 3.39 35.27 -16.96
C PRO A 337 1.97 35.52 -17.47
N ALA A 338 1.45 36.72 -17.21
CA ALA A 338 0.11 37.23 -17.61
C ALA A 338 -1.12 36.53 -17.00
N THR A 339 -1.12 35.20 -16.81
CA THR A 339 -2.30 34.47 -16.31
C THR A 339 -2.25 34.18 -14.80
N ASN A 340 -1.11 34.39 -14.15
CA ASN A 340 -0.90 34.20 -12.71
C ASN A 340 -1.31 32.80 -12.20
N LYS A 341 -1.31 31.79 -13.08
CA LYS A 341 -1.61 30.40 -12.72
C LYS A 341 -0.39 29.79 -12.06
N VAL A 342 -0.62 28.99 -11.03
CA VAL A 342 0.45 28.35 -10.26
C VAL A 342 1.13 27.25 -11.08
N ILE A 343 2.45 27.33 -11.21
CA ILE A 343 3.27 26.31 -11.85
C ILE A 343 3.69 25.30 -10.77
N THR A 344 3.24 24.06 -10.90
CA THR A 344 3.62 23.00 -9.96
C THR A 344 4.70 22.08 -10.55
N ASN A 345 4.73 21.87 -11.86
CA ASN A 345 5.75 21.04 -12.49
C ASN A 345 6.11 21.55 -13.89
N VAL A 346 7.08 20.90 -14.53
CA VAL A 346 7.57 21.20 -15.87
C VAL A 346 7.69 19.90 -16.63
N ILE A 347 7.18 19.86 -17.87
CA ILE A 347 7.38 18.74 -18.78
C ILE A 347 8.59 19.06 -19.67
N PRO A 348 9.72 18.32 -19.56
CA PRO A 348 10.91 18.60 -20.35
C PRO A 348 10.66 18.58 -21.85
N ILE A 349 11.21 19.56 -22.58
CA ILE A 349 11.24 19.58 -24.05
C ILE A 349 12.70 19.74 -24.47
N ILE A 350 13.21 18.79 -25.26
CA ILE A 350 14.58 18.84 -25.74
C ILE A 350 14.54 18.99 -27.27
N GLU A 351 14.78 20.20 -27.75
CA GLU A 351 14.57 20.55 -29.15
C GLU A 351 15.61 19.95 -30.11
N ASN A 352 16.83 19.75 -29.61
CA ASN A 352 17.91 19.16 -30.39
C ASN A 352 18.14 17.71 -29.96
N GLU A 353 18.03 16.79 -30.92
CA GLU A 353 18.22 15.35 -30.69
C GLU A 353 19.60 15.02 -30.12
N GLN A 354 20.66 15.73 -30.52
CA GLN A 354 22.01 15.53 -29.98
C GLN A 354 22.08 15.87 -28.49
N ILE A 355 21.40 16.94 -28.04
CA ILE A 355 21.32 17.29 -26.61
C ILE A 355 20.56 16.19 -25.84
N ALA A 356 19.47 15.68 -26.40
CA ALA A 356 18.68 14.63 -25.76
C ALA A 356 19.47 13.32 -25.64
N GLN A 357 20.14 12.90 -26.72
CA GLN A 357 21.00 11.72 -26.75
C GLN A 357 22.20 11.89 -25.80
N PHE A 358 22.79 13.08 -25.74
CA PHE A 358 23.87 13.40 -24.82
C PHE A 358 23.45 13.26 -23.36
N LEU A 359 22.31 13.84 -22.97
CA LEU A 359 21.78 13.72 -21.61
C LEU A 359 21.45 12.27 -21.28
N TYR A 360 20.80 11.53 -22.18
CA TYR A 360 20.48 10.12 -21.97
C TYR A 360 21.73 9.24 -21.82
N LYS A 361 22.78 9.50 -22.60
CA LYS A 361 24.05 8.75 -22.57
C LYS A 361 24.91 9.10 -21.36
N ASN A 362 24.97 10.37 -20.98
CA ASN A 362 25.96 10.89 -20.02
C ASN A 362 25.37 11.24 -18.65
N ALA A 363 24.07 11.55 -18.55
CA ALA A 363 23.40 11.92 -17.31
C ALA A 363 21.94 11.41 -17.21
N PRO A 364 21.70 10.09 -17.35
CA PRO A 364 20.34 9.54 -17.29
C PRO A 364 19.67 9.74 -15.92
N SER A 365 20.41 9.59 -14.81
CA SER A 365 19.85 9.72 -13.46
C SER A 365 19.46 11.17 -13.16
N LEU A 366 20.21 12.13 -13.68
CA LEU A 366 19.91 13.55 -13.55
C LEU A 366 18.52 13.90 -14.11
N LEU A 367 18.15 13.38 -15.28
CA LEU A 367 16.84 13.62 -15.89
C LEU A 367 15.73 12.98 -15.03
N GLU A 368 15.96 11.74 -14.58
CA GLU A 368 15.05 11.01 -13.70
C GLU A 368 14.81 11.76 -12.38
N TYR A 369 15.88 12.24 -11.74
CA TYR A 369 15.80 12.95 -10.47
C TYR A 369 15.15 14.33 -10.60
N THR A 370 15.42 15.04 -11.71
CA THR A 370 14.73 16.29 -12.03
C THR A 370 13.22 16.05 -12.07
N CYS A 371 12.76 15.11 -12.90
CA CYS A 371 11.34 14.79 -13.01
C CYS A 371 10.75 14.23 -11.70
N SER A 372 11.54 13.50 -10.91
CA SER A 372 11.14 12.96 -9.61
C SER A 372 10.84 14.06 -8.59
N ILE A 373 11.66 15.12 -8.53
CA ILE A 373 11.37 16.29 -7.70
C ILE A 373 10.09 16.99 -8.18
N GLY A 374 9.89 17.07 -9.49
CA GLY A 374 8.68 17.64 -10.10
C GLY A 374 7.40 16.95 -9.64
N MET A 375 7.37 15.62 -9.76
CA MET A 375 6.20 14.80 -9.45
C MET A 375 6.00 14.56 -7.94
N ARG A 376 7.09 14.29 -7.22
CA ARG A 376 7.06 13.73 -5.87
C ARG A 376 7.54 14.66 -4.78
N ARG A 377 8.16 15.78 -5.15
CA ARG A 377 8.77 16.67 -4.17
C ARG A 377 9.77 15.90 -3.29
N LEU A 378 10.45 14.92 -3.88
CA LEU A 378 11.43 14.05 -3.23
C LEU A 378 12.44 13.58 -4.28
N LEU A 379 13.70 13.49 -3.88
CA LEU A 379 14.72 12.75 -4.63
C LEU A 379 14.49 11.25 -4.48
N ALA A 380 13.96 10.62 -5.53
CA ALA A 380 13.75 9.19 -5.58
C ALA A 380 14.20 8.63 -6.92
N ASP A 381 14.99 7.56 -6.87
CA ASP A 381 15.39 6.76 -8.02
C ASP A 381 14.26 5.79 -8.38
N VAL A 382 13.31 6.27 -9.19
CA VAL A 382 12.21 5.47 -9.71
C VAL A 382 12.35 5.44 -11.23
N PRO A 383 12.64 4.26 -11.83
CA PRO A 383 12.88 4.14 -13.26
C PRO A 383 11.74 4.74 -14.11
N MET A 384 12.10 5.35 -15.24
CA MET A 384 11.19 5.93 -16.23
C MET A 384 10.33 7.09 -15.72
N THR A 385 10.65 7.70 -14.58
CA THR A 385 9.99 8.93 -14.12
C THR A 385 10.10 10.03 -15.17
N GLY A 386 11.26 10.21 -15.80
CA GLY A 386 11.47 11.16 -16.88
C GLY A 386 10.59 10.85 -18.10
N GLY A 387 10.63 9.60 -18.57
CA GLY A 387 9.80 9.15 -19.69
C GLY A 387 8.30 9.33 -19.45
N TYR A 388 7.79 8.95 -18.27
CA TYR A 388 6.37 9.09 -17.94
C TYR A 388 5.93 10.53 -17.67
N THR A 389 6.84 11.41 -17.23
CA THR A 389 6.55 12.86 -17.13
C THR A 389 6.26 13.42 -18.53
N ILE A 390 7.12 13.10 -19.51
CA ILE A 390 6.91 13.52 -20.91
C ILE A 390 5.67 12.85 -21.50
N CYS A 391 5.47 11.54 -21.24
CA CYS A 391 4.27 10.80 -21.65
C CYS A 391 2.97 11.45 -21.18
N ALA A 392 2.94 11.92 -19.93
CA ALA A 392 1.78 12.60 -19.37
C ALA A 392 1.50 13.95 -20.08
N GLY A 393 2.55 14.68 -20.49
CA GLY A 393 2.43 15.87 -21.33
C GLY A 393 1.90 15.55 -22.73
N VAL A 394 2.43 14.50 -23.38
CA VAL A 394 1.93 14.00 -24.69
C VAL A 394 0.45 13.65 -24.57
N TRP A 395 0.07 12.86 -23.56
CA TRP A 395 -1.32 12.46 -23.33
C TRP A 395 -2.23 13.68 -23.10
N LYS A 396 -1.79 14.65 -22.29
CA LYS A 396 -2.58 15.85 -22.04
C LYS A 396 -2.80 16.68 -23.31
N LEU A 397 -1.81 16.78 -24.18
CA LEU A 397 -1.98 17.46 -25.46
C LEU A 397 -2.90 16.72 -26.42
N VAL A 398 -3.04 15.39 -26.34
CA VAL A 398 -4.07 14.67 -27.12
C VAL A 398 -5.47 15.13 -26.71
N GLU A 399 -5.70 15.37 -25.42
CA GLU A 399 -6.96 15.92 -24.91
C GLU A 399 -7.16 17.37 -25.39
N ASP A 400 -6.15 18.23 -25.20
CA ASP A 400 -6.26 19.66 -25.50
C ASP A 400 -6.38 19.94 -27.01
N LEU A 401 -5.69 19.17 -27.86
CA LEU A 401 -5.76 19.27 -29.33
C LEU A 401 -7.13 18.90 -29.91
N ASN A 402 -7.95 18.15 -29.16
CA ASN A 402 -9.32 17.88 -29.57
C ASN A 402 -10.15 19.18 -29.63
N GLU A 403 -9.87 20.14 -28.76
CA GLU A 403 -10.62 21.40 -28.65
C GLU A 403 -9.86 22.58 -29.27
N ASN A 404 -8.54 22.63 -29.11
CA ASN A 404 -7.71 23.75 -29.56
C ASN A 404 -6.52 23.28 -30.39
N LYS A 405 -6.52 23.64 -31.67
CA LYS A 405 -5.50 23.26 -32.66
C LYS A 405 -4.64 24.43 -33.11
N SER A 406 -4.36 25.36 -32.20
CA SER A 406 -3.47 26.46 -32.51
C SER A 406 -2.07 25.95 -32.88
N GLU A 407 -1.32 26.75 -33.64
CA GLU A 407 0.06 26.44 -34.03
C GLU A 407 0.95 26.09 -32.83
N LEU A 408 0.74 26.78 -31.69
CA LEU A 408 1.47 26.53 -30.46
C LEU A 408 1.19 25.12 -29.88
N HIS A 409 -0.05 24.65 -29.92
CA HIS A 409 -0.40 23.28 -29.47
C HIS A 409 0.27 22.25 -30.36
N LEU A 410 0.18 22.44 -31.69
CA LEU A 410 0.75 21.53 -32.67
C LEU A 410 2.27 21.43 -32.56
N LYS A 411 2.96 22.58 -32.46
CA LYS A 411 4.42 22.64 -32.28
C LYS A 411 4.85 21.97 -30.98
N THR A 412 4.15 22.25 -29.87
CA THR A 412 4.49 21.64 -28.57
C THR A 412 4.26 20.13 -28.59
N PHE A 413 3.20 19.65 -29.26
CA PHE A 413 2.93 18.23 -29.41
C PHE A 413 4.01 17.51 -30.22
N ASP A 414 4.39 18.07 -31.37
CA ASP A 414 5.50 17.56 -32.19
C ASP A 414 6.80 17.45 -31.38
N GLN A 415 7.17 18.51 -30.66
CA GLN A 415 8.36 18.54 -29.81
C GLN A 415 8.32 17.50 -28.67
N LEU A 416 7.18 17.34 -27.99
CA LEU A 416 7.04 16.37 -26.90
C LEU A 416 7.05 14.92 -27.39
N VAL A 417 6.42 14.61 -28.53
CA VAL A 417 6.45 13.25 -29.11
C VAL A 417 7.88 12.88 -29.51
N LYS A 418 8.64 13.79 -30.13
CA LYS A 418 10.06 13.58 -30.47
C LYS A 418 10.93 13.41 -29.22
N THR A 419 10.75 14.28 -28.22
CA THR A 419 11.46 14.17 -26.93
C THR A 419 11.14 12.83 -26.25
N TYR A 420 9.88 12.40 -26.27
CA TYR A 420 9.45 11.13 -25.71
C TYR A 420 10.07 9.92 -26.41
N GLU A 421 10.11 9.92 -27.74
CA GLU A 421 10.73 8.86 -28.55
C GLU A 421 12.20 8.65 -28.16
N ILE A 422 12.96 9.74 -27.98
CA ILE A 422 14.38 9.70 -27.62
C ILE A 422 14.58 9.21 -26.17
N VAL A 423 13.86 9.82 -25.21
CA VAL A 423 14.06 9.52 -23.78
C VAL A 423 13.66 8.08 -23.42
N VAL A 424 12.60 7.56 -24.06
CA VAL A 424 12.13 6.18 -23.83
C VAL A 424 12.96 5.15 -24.59
N GLY A 425 13.45 5.50 -25.78
CA GLY A 425 14.25 4.63 -26.63
C GLY A 425 13.64 3.23 -26.80
N ASN A 426 14.36 2.21 -26.31
CA ASN A 426 13.99 0.80 -26.45
C ASN A 426 13.24 0.19 -25.27
N TYR A 427 12.88 0.98 -24.26
CA TYR A 427 12.25 0.46 -23.03
C TYR A 427 11.00 -0.41 -23.30
N PHE A 428 10.09 0.05 -24.16
CA PHE A 428 8.86 -0.69 -24.51
C PHE A 428 8.99 -1.67 -25.68
N GLN A 429 10.21 -1.99 -26.12
CA GLN A 429 10.41 -2.95 -27.21
C GLN A 429 9.87 -4.35 -26.88
N HIS A 430 9.83 -4.71 -25.60
CA HIS A 430 9.25 -5.95 -25.10
C HIS A 430 7.73 -6.08 -25.36
N ILE A 431 7.02 -4.98 -25.67
CA ILE A 431 5.59 -5.00 -26.01
C ILE A 431 5.37 -5.37 -27.48
N MET A 432 6.29 -5.01 -28.37
CA MET A 432 6.16 -5.17 -29.82
C MET A 432 5.86 -6.62 -30.27
N PRO A 433 6.40 -7.69 -29.63
CA PRO A 433 6.05 -9.07 -29.96
C PRO A 433 4.57 -9.43 -29.75
N TYR A 434 3.85 -8.71 -28.86
CA TYR A 434 2.42 -8.91 -28.66
C TYR A 434 1.58 -8.24 -29.74
N ILE A 435 2.13 -7.23 -30.42
CA ILE A 435 1.49 -6.49 -31.51
C ILE A 435 1.71 -7.21 -32.85
N LYS A 436 1.09 -8.39 -32.96
CA LYS A 436 1.11 -9.29 -34.11
C LYS A 436 -0.32 -9.59 -34.58
N GLU A 437 -0.45 -10.24 -35.72
CA GLU A 437 -1.74 -10.84 -36.08
C GLU A 437 -2.10 -11.91 -35.05
N GLN A 438 -3.33 -11.90 -34.56
CA GLN A 438 -3.83 -12.84 -33.55
C GLN A 438 -5.00 -13.63 -34.16
N ASP A 439 -4.95 -14.96 -34.06
CA ASP A 439 -5.82 -15.87 -34.82
C ASP A 439 -7.30 -15.83 -34.37
N ASP A 440 -7.58 -15.40 -33.14
CA ASP A 440 -8.92 -15.47 -32.57
C ASP A 440 -9.69 -14.17 -32.79
N ARG A 441 -10.52 -14.15 -33.85
CA ARG A 441 -11.31 -12.98 -34.22
C ARG A 441 -12.47 -12.68 -33.25
N LEU A 442 -12.82 -13.62 -32.36
CA LEU A 442 -13.94 -13.46 -31.42
C LEU A 442 -13.49 -12.90 -30.07
N LEU A 443 -12.21 -13.04 -29.73
CA LEU A 443 -11.66 -12.59 -28.46
C LEU A 443 -11.02 -11.20 -28.58
N SER A 444 -11.04 -10.47 -27.47
CA SER A 444 -10.37 -9.17 -27.38
C SER A 444 -8.88 -9.32 -27.72
N TYR A 445 -8.32 -8.29 -28.36
CA TYR A 445 -6.90 -8.28 -28.70
C TYR A 445 -6.02 -8.34 -27.44
N TYR A 446 -5.00 -9.18 -27.44
CA TYR A 446 -4.06 -9.31 -26.34
C TYR A 446 -3.01 -8.21 -26.38
N ILE A 447 -3.12 -7.24 -25.48
CA ILE A 447 -2.17 -6.12 -25.30
C ILE A 447 -1.22 -6.32 -24.10
N ALA A 448 -1.13 -7.55 -23.57
CA ALA A 448 -0.36 -7.89 -22.37
C ALA A 448 -0.70 -7.04 -21.12
N ASN A 449 -1.93 -6.50 -21.04
CA ASN A 449 -2.38 -5.57 -19.99
C ASN A 449 -1.55 -4.26 -19.92
N ASN A 450 -1.05 -3.79 -21.06
CA ASN A 450 -0.47 -2.46 -21.14
C ASN A 450 -1.56 -1.41 -21.30
N GLY A 451 -1.52 -0.38 -20.45
CA GLY A 451 -2.41 0.79 -20.56
C GLY A 451 -1.98 1.74 -21.66
N THR A 452 -2.77 2.79 -21.85
CA THR A 452 -2.60 3.81 -22.89
C THR A 452 -1.21 4.42 -22.86
N THR A 453 -0.73 4.83 -21.67
CA THR A 453 0.60 5.42 -21.48
C THR A 453 1.74 4.51 -21.95
N ASN A 454 1.60 3.19 -21.74
CA ASN A 454 2.60 2.21 -22.14
C ASN A 454 2.51 1.88 -23.63
N MET A 455 1.37 2.15 -24.26
CA MET A 455 1.13 1.91 -25.69
C MET A 455 1.49 3.09 -26.59
N ILE A 456 1.71 4.31 -26.05
CA ILE A 456 2.15 5.47 -26.84
C ILE A 456 3.46 5.18 -27.61
N SER A 457 4.48 4.65 -26.93
CA SER A 457 5.77 4.34 -27.57
C SER A 457 5.66 3.20 -28.60
N PRO A 458 4.95 2.09 -28.31
CA PRO A 458 4.61 1.10 -29.33
C PRO A 458 3.88 1.69 -30.55
N PHE A 459 2.94 2.61 -30.39
CA PHE A 459 2.28 3.28 -31.52
C PHE A 459 3.25 4.11 -32.36
N ILE A 460 4.19 4.83 -31.74
CA ILE A 460 5.26 5.54 -32.45
C ILE A 460 6.07 4.55 -33.30
N LYS A 461 6.52 3.44 -32.70
CA LYS A 461 7.29 2.41 -33.39
C LYS A 461 6.52 1.75 -34.53
N LEU A 462 5.22 1.50 -34.36
CA LEU A 462 4.39 0.92 -35.41
C LEU A 462 4.30 1.81 -36.65
N HIS A 463 4.12 3.12 -36.47
CA HIS A 463 4.08 4.07 -37.59
C HIS A 463 5.46 4.25 -38.24
N ARG A 464 6.55 4.26 -37.45
CA ARG A 464 7.93 4.30 -37.95
C ARG A 464 8.29 3.07 -38.79
N GLU A 465 7.93 1.87 -38.32
CA GLU A 465 8.21 0.62 -39.05
C GLU A 465 7.38 0.49 -40.34
N ASN A 466 6.29 1.26 -40.49
CA ASN A 466 5.35 1.28 -41.61
C ASN A 466 5.00 -0.12 -42.16
N LYS A 467 4.79 -1.10 -41.27
CA LYS A 467 4.41 -2.46 -41.64
C LYS A 467 2.89 -2.52 -41.82
N GLY A 468 2.40 -2.26 -43.03
CA GLY A 468 0.96 -2.16 -43.37
C GLY A 468 0.05 -3.14 -42.62
N LYS A 469 0.36 -4.45 -42.63
CA LYS A 469 -0.41 -5.49 -41.91
C LYS A 469 -0.57 -5.25 -40.40
N LYS A 470 0.41 -4.63 -39.74
CA LYS A 470 0.32 -4.26 -38.31
C LYS A 470 -0.53 -3.01 -38.10
N LEU A 471 -0.48 -2.05 -39.03
CA LEU A 471 -1.31 -0.85 -38.99
C LEU A 471 -2.80 -1.19 -39.16
N GLU A 472 -3.13 -2.23 -39.94
CA GLU A 472 -4.49 -2.77 -40.06
C GLU A 472 -5.07 -3.30 -38.74
N GLN A 473 -4.23 -3.63 -37.74
CA GLN A 473 -4.71 -4.08 -36.42
C GLN A 473 -5.00 -2.92 -35.45
N ILE A 474 -4.73 -1.66 -35.83
CA ILE A 474 -4.92 -0.49 -34.94
C ILE A 474 -6.33 -0.47 -34.33
N PRO A 475 -7.45 -0.61 -35.10
CA PRO A 475 -8.78 -0.58 -34.49
C PRO A 475 -8.98 -1.63 -33.40
N LYS A 476 -8.48 -2.86 -33.61
CA LYS A 476 -8.54 -3.93 -32.59
C LYS A 476 -7.72 -3.61 -31.35
N ILE A 477 -6.51 -3.07 -31.53
CA ILE A 477 -5.64 -2.64 -30.43
C ILE A 477 -6.32 -1.52 -29.64
N LEU A 478 -6.92 -0.55 -30.33
CA LEU A 478 -7.65 0.55 -29.69
C LEU A 478 -8.86 0.05 -28.92
N ARG A 479 -9.66 -0.88 -29.46
CA ARG A 479 -10.76 -1.50 -28.71
C ARG A 479 -10.27 -2.19 -27.45
N ALA A 480 -9.21 -3.00 -27.53
CA ALA A 480 -8.64 -3.66 -26.36
C ALA A 480 -8.09 -2.67 -25.31
N LEU A 481 -7.45 -1.59 -25.76
CA LEU A 481 -7.01 -0.49 -24.90
C LEU A 481 -8.19 0.21 -24.22
N TYR A 482 -9.23 0.52 -24.98
CA TYR A 482 -10.46 1.13 -24.52
C TYR A 482 -11.11 0.28 -23.42
N THR A 483 -11.27 -1.03 -23.68
CA THR A 483 -11.78 -2.00 -22.70
C THR A 483 -10.88 -2.10 -21.46
N TYR A 484 -9.56 -2.04 -21.63
CA TYR A 484 -8.61 -2.17 -20.53
C TYR A 484 -8.61 -0.94 -19.61
N GLU A 485 -8.67 0.27 -20.16
CA GLU A 485 -8.75 1.51 -19.39
C GLU A 485 -10.06 1.61 -18.60
N ILE A 486 -11.20 1.27 -19.22
CA ILE A 486 -12.48 1.19 -18.50
C ILE A 486 -12.37 0.16 -17.37
N TRP A 487 -11.80 -1.01 -17.63
CA TRP A 487 -11.62 -2.02 -16.58
C TRP A 487 -10.77 -1.51 -15.41
N GLN A 488 -9.64 -0.85 -15.67
CA GLN A 488 -8.79 -0.29 -14.60
C GLN A 488 -9.53 0.76 -13.77
N ALA A 489 -10.25 1.67 -14.42
CA ALA A 489 -10.98 2.74 -13.76
C ALA A 489 -12.14 2.20 -12.89
N ILE A 490 -12.96 1.30 -13.44
CA ILE A 490 -14.06 0.66 -12.71
C ILE A 490 -13.53 -0.19 -11.55
N ARG A 491 -12.48 -0.99 -11.79
CA ARG A 491 -11.87 -1.83 -10.76
C ARG A 491 -11.29 -1.02 -9.59
N LYS A 492 -10.74 0.17 -9.84
CA LYS A 492 -10.20 1.05 -8.81
C LYS A 492 -11.23 1.42 -7.74
N GLN A 493 -12.53 1.39 -8.07
CA GLN A 493 -13.61 1.70 -7.14
C GLN A 493 -13.80 0.65 -6.03
N TYR A 494 -13.37 -0.60 -6.25
CA TYR A 494 -13.59 -1.71 -5.30
C TYR A 494 -12.35 -2.57 -4.97
N LYS A 495 -11.22 -2.41 -5.68
CA LYS A 495 -10.02 -3.29 -5.58
C LYS A 495 -9.40 -3.45 -4.18
N ASN A 496 -9.54 -2.45 -3.30
CA ASN A 496 -8.87 -2.43 -1.99
C ASN A 496 -9.82 -2.79 -0.83
N ARG A 497 -10.88 -3.57 -1.10
CA ARG A 497 -11.86 -4.00 -0.11
C ARG A 497 -11.92 -5.52 -0.06
N ASP A 498 -12.10 -6.08 1.14
CA ASP A 498 -12.14 -7.53 1.36
C ASP A 498 -13.33 -8.22 0.65
N ASP A 499 -14.38 -7.47 0.34
CA ASP A 499 -15.60 -7.89 -0.33
C ASP A 499 -15.69 -7.45 -1.80
N SER A 500 -14.53 -7.30 -2.47
CA SER A 500 -14.43 -6.75 -3.84
C SER A 500 -15.37 -7.41 -4.86
N ASP A 501 -15.50 -8.75 -4.82
CA ASP A 501 -16.34 -9.48 -5.76
C ASP A 501 -17.84 -9.27 -5.48
N LEU A 502 -18.23 -9.17 -4.20
CA LEU A 502 -19.61 -8.87 -3.82
C LEU A 502 -19.99 -7.44 -4.22
N ILE A 503 -19.07 -6.48 -4.07
CA ILE A 503 -19.29 -5.10 -4.52
C ILE A 503 -19.44 -5.06 -6.03
N ALA A 504 -18.55 -5.69 -6.79
CA ALA A 504 -18.63 -5.74 -8.25
C ALA A 504 -19.96 -6.35 -8.72
N GLN A 505 -20.40 -7.43 -8.06
CA GLN A 505 -21.69 -8.04 -8.32
C GLN A 505 -22.87 -7.10 -8.02
N LYS A 506 -22.87 -6.40 -6.88
CA LYS A 506 -23.92 -5.42 -6.55
C LYS A 506 -23.96 -4.25 -7.54
N MET A 507 -22.79 -3.75 -7.94
CA MET A 507 -22.69 -2.71 -8.96
C MET A 507 -23.26 -3.20 -10.29
N LEU A 508 -22.99 -4.46 -10.67
CA LEU A 508 -23.53 -5.04 -11.88
C LEU A 508 -25.05 -5.22 -11.78
N ASP A 509 -25.54 -5.86 -10.71
CA ASP A 509 -26.98 -6.05 -10.44
C ASP A 509 -27.74 -4.70 -10.50
N GLN A 510 -27.17 -3.61 -9.96
CA GLN A 510 -27.74 -2.26 -10.06
C GLN A 510 -27.72 -1.73 -11.51
N LEU A 511 -26.59 -1.83 -12.20
CA LEU A 511 -26.41 -1.33 -13.57
C LEU A 511 -27.40 -1.97 -14.56
N ILE A 512 -27.68 -3.26 -14.39
CA ILE A 512 -28.65 -4.02 -15.21
C ILE A 512 -30.05 -4.05 -14.60
N GLY A 513 -30.34 -3.18 -13.61
CA GLY A 513 -31.67 -3.01 -13.03
C GLY A 513 -32.29 -4.32 -12.54
N LEU A 514 -31.47 -5.22 -11.98
CA LEU A 514 -31.87 -6.57 -11.63
C LEU A 514 -32.84 -6.55 -10.45
N ASP A 515 -34.12 -6.82 -10.73
CA ASP A 515 -35.14 -6.98 -9.70
C ASP A 515 -35.55 -8.45 -9.56
N LEU A 516 -34.87 -9.14 -8.63
CA LEU A 516 -35.12 -10.54 -8.31
C LEU A 516 -36.50 -10.77 -7.68
N ASN A 517 -37.17 -9.75 -7.16
CA ASN A 517 -38.49 -9.94 -6.55
C ASN A 517 -39.61 -9.79 -7.58
N LYS A 518 -39.46 -8.82 -8.50
CA LYS A 518 -40.47 -8.51 -9.51
C LYS A 518 -40.55 -9.54 -10.63
N TYR A 519 -39.41 -10.05 -11.07
CA TYR A 519 -39.33 -10.94 -12.24
C TYR A 519 -38.91 -12.38 -11.92
N LYS A 520 -38.91 -12.79 -10.65
CA LYS A 520 -38.58 -14.18 -10.32
C LYS A 520 -39.60 -15.16 -10.88
N THR A 521 -39.08 -16.31 -11.28
CA THR A 521 -39.88 -17.51 -11.47
C THR A 521 -40.42 -17.96 -10.12
N LEU A 522 -41.75 -18.04 -10.00
CA LEU A 522 -42.39 -18.53 -8.78
C LEU A 522 -42.24 -20.04 -8.67
N VAL A 523 -41.92 -20.51 -7.48
CA VAL A 523 -42.03 -21.93 -7.12
C VAL A 523 -43.51 -22.31 -6.98
N GLN A 524 -43.84 -23.56 -7.29
CA GLN A 524 -45.20 -24.05 -7.10
C GLN A 524 -45.57 -24.09 -5.60
N PRO A 525 -46.87 -24.08 -5.25
CA PRO A 525 -47.32 -24.30 -3.87
C PRO A 525 -46.70 -25.54 -3.20
N LEU A 526 -46.75 -25.59 -1.87
CA LEU A 526 -46.22 -26.71 -1.10
C LEU A 526 -46.83 -28.03 -1.58
N PHE A 527 -45.99 -29.06 -1.71
CA PHE A 527 -46.30 -30.41 -2.15
C PHE A 527 -46.73 -30.58 -3.62
N GLU A 528 -46.84 -29.49 -4.39
CA GLU A 528 -47.00 -29.57 -5.83
C GLU A 528 -45.65 -29.79 -6.54
N ASN A 529 -45.65 -30.58 -7.61
CA ASN A 529 -44.44 -30.87 -8.38
C ASN A 529 -43.96 -29.63 -9.13
N GLU A 530 -42.65 -29.39 -9.08
CA GLU A 530 -42.03 -28.36 -9.90
C GLU A 530 -41.89 -28.79 -11.35
N PRO A 531 -41.99 -27.86 -12.32
CA PRO A 531 -41.62 -28.12 -13.71
C PRO A 531 -40.12 -28.47 -13.82
N THR A 532 -39.76 -29.17 -14.88
CA THR A 532 -38.35 -29.47 -15.18
C THR A 532 -37.61 -28.19 -15.59
N LEU A 533 -36.28 -28.14 -15.39
CA LEU A 533 -35.49 -26.94 -15.71
C LEU A 533 -35.62 -26.52 -17.18
N ASP A 534 -35.77 -27.48 -18.10
CA ASP A 534 -35.93 -27.22 -19.53
C ASP A 534 -37.29 -26.59 -19.90
N GLU A 535 -38.29 -26.73 -19.02
CA GLU A 535 -39.63 -26.12 -19.18
C GLU A 535 -39.69 -24.70 -18.59
N ILE A 536 -38.68 -24.30 -17.79
CA ILE A 536 -38.65 -22.99 -17.14
C ILE A 536 -37.94 -21.98 -18.03
N GLN A 537 -38.68 -20.94 -18.42
CA GLN A 537 -38.08 -19.77 -19.06
C GLN A 537 -37.73 -18.72 -17.99
N PHE A 538 -36.45 -18.65 -17.62
CA PHE A 538 -35.94 -17.61 -16.74
C PHE A 538 -35.89 -16.24 -17.45
N HIS A 539 -36.11 -15.18 -16.68
CA HIS A 539 -36.00 -13.81 -17.17
C HIS A 539 -34.55 -13.50 -17.61
N ASP A 540 -34.40 -12.93 -18.80
CA ASP A 540 -33.10 -12.59 -19.40
C ASP A 540 -33.12 -11.23 -20.13
N GLN A 541 -34.18 -10.42 -19.92
CA GLN A 541 -34.29 -9.12 -20.56
C GLN A 541 -33.35 -8.12 -19.87
N ILE A 542 -32.68 -7.30 -20.68
CA ILE A 542 -31.75 -6.28 -20.20
C ILE A 542 -32.53 -5.00 -19.88
N HIS A 543 -32.41 -4.52 -18.64
CA HIS A 543 -32.90 -3.22 -18.23
C HIS A 543 -31.72 -2.36 -17.77
N ILE A 544 -31.39 -1.28 -18.47
CA ILE A 544 -30.21 -0.47 -18.12
C ILE A 544 -30.64 0.63 -17.15
N ASP A 545 -29.97 0.74 -16.01
CA ASP A 545 -30.03 1.96 -15.19
C ASP A 545 -29.16 3.04 -15.84
N GLU A 546 -29.78 3.82 -16.73
CA GLU A 546 -29.13 4.90 -17.49
C GLU A 546 -28.45 5.92 -16.59
N SER A 547 -29.05 6.23 -15.43
CA SER A 547 -28.52 7.23 -14.50
C SER A 547 -27.22 6.74 -13.86
N TYR A 548 -27.18 5.47 -13.47
CA TYR A 548 -26.01 4.85 -12.88
C TYR A 548 -24.92 4.56 -13.91
N LEU A 549 -25.30 4.17 -15.13
CA LEU A 549 -24.37 4.07 -16.25
C LEU A 549 -23.67 5.42 -16.48
N ASP A 550 -24.42 6.51 -16.58
CA ASP A 550 -23.85 7.85 -16.79
C ASP A 550 -22.92 8.27 -15.64
N GLU A 551 -23.21 7.87 -14.39
CA GLU A 551 -22.31 8.07 -13.25
C GLU A 551 -20.99 7.30 -13.41
N LEU A 552 -21.04 6.03 -13.78
CA LEU A 552 -19.84 5.21 -14.02
C LEU A 552 -19.02 5.77 -15.18
N LEU A 553 -19.68 6.21 -16.25
CA LEU A 553 -19.02 6.77 -17.44
C LEU A 553 -18.30 8.09 -17.17
N LYS A 554 -18.73 8.90 -16.19
CA LYS A 554 -17.98 10.09 -15.74
C LYS A 554 -16.58 9.74 -15.22
N THR A 555 -16.36 8.53 -14.72
CA THR A 555 -15.03 8.12 -14.22
C THR A 555 -14.06 7.71 -15.34
N VAL A 556 -14.56 7.53 -16.56
CA VAL A 556 -13.82 7.05 -17.74
C VAL A 556 -13.94 8.00 -18.94
N TYR A 557 -14.30 9.27 -18.71
CA TYR A 557 -14.47 10.26 -19.78
C TYR A 557 -13.23 10.40 -20.68
N TYR A 558 -12.04 10.21 -20.11
CA TYR A 558 -10.77 10.36 -20.81
C TYR A 558 -10.48 9.24 -21.82
N VAL A 559 -11.20 8.11 -21.76
CA VAL A 559 -10.93 6.93 -22.60
C VAL A 559 -11.25 7.22 -24.08
N ASP A 560 -12.18 8.12 -24.36
CA ASP A 560 -12.55 8.50 -25.74
C ASP A 560 -11.35 9.08 -26.52
N TYR A 561 -10.44 9.80 -25.85
CA TYR A 561 -9.25 10.40 -26.47
C TYR A 561 -8.25 9.38 -27.02
N ILE A 562 -8.33 8.11 -26.61
CA ILE A 562 -7.49 7.03 -27.17
C ILE A 562 -7.67 6.91 -28.69
N THR A 563 -8.87 7.25 -29.20
CA THR A 563 -9.18 7.20 -30.63
C THR A 563 -8.40 8.22 -31.46
N LEU A 564 -7.95 9.34 -30.87
CA LEU A 564 -7.13 10.34 -31.56
C LEU A 564 -5.67 9.94 -31.69
N LEU A 565 -5.18 9.16 -30.71
CA LEU A 565 -3.75 8.93 -30.50
C LEU A 565 -3.01 8.41 -31.75
N PRO A 566 -3.48 7.38 -32.48
CA PRO A 566 -2.77 6.92 -33.68
C PRO A 566 -2.72 7.95 -34.80
N LYS A 567 -3.81 8.70 -35.02
CA LYS A 567 -3.86 9.72 -36.07
C LYS A 567 -2.91 10.89 -35.75
N TYR A 568 -2.86 11.31 -34.49
CA TYR A 568 -1.96 12.39 -34.04
C TYR A 568 -0.48 11.95 -34.10
N ILE A 569 -0.16 10.74 -33.63
CA ILE A 569 1.19 10.18 -33.74
C ILE A 569 1.58 10.06 -35.22
N SER A 570 0.70 9.54 -36.08
CA SER A 570 0.98 9.42 -37.51
C SER A 570 1.29 10.77 -38.16
N ALA A 571 0.62 11.86 -37.76
CA ALA A 571 0.89 13.20 -38.27
C ALA A 571 2.31 13.67 -37.91
N VAL A 572 2.76 13.43 -36.67
CA VAL A 572 4.14 13.73 -36.24
C VAL A 572 5.16 12.89 -37.02
N ILE A 573 4.97 11.57 -37.07
CA ILE A 573 5.96 10.64 -37.68
C ILE A 573 6.10 10.87 -39.19
N ASN A 574 5.02 11.27 -39.86
CA ASN A 574 5.04 11.59 -41.29
C ASN A 574 5.47 13.04 -41.58
N ASN A 575 5.96 13.79 -40.58
CA ASN A 575 6.32 15.20 -40.68
C ASN A 575 5.23 16.09 -41.29
N ASN A 576 3.97 15.79 -40.98
CA ASN A 576 2.80 16.53 -41.47
C ASN A 576 1.86 16.83 -40.30
N ILE A 577 2.34 17.64 -39.36
CA ILE A 577 1.63 18.01 -38.13
C ILE A 577 0.32 18.77 -38.42
N ASP A 578 0.27 19.49 -39.54
CA ASP A 578 -0.90 20.27 -39.94
C ASP A 578 -2.12 19.39 -40.24
N ASN A 579 -1.94 18.12 -40.62
CA ASN A 579 -3.04 17.16 -40.78
C ASN A 579 -3.89 16.99 -39.52
N ILE A 580 -3.37 17.32 -38.33
CA ILE A 580 -4.17 17.31 -37.09
C ILE A 580 -5.35 18.30 -37.18
N LYS A 581 -5.20 19.41 -37.92
CA LYS A 581 -6.27 20.39 -38.14
C LYS A 581 -7.50 19.77 -38.80
N ASP A 582 -7.30 18.80 -39.69
CA ASP A 582 -8.36 18.13 -40.45
C ASP A 582 -9.08 17.01 -39.69
N ILE A 583 -8.50 16.54 -38.58
CA ILE A 583 -9.11 15.47 -37.76
C ILE A 583 -10.30 16.06 -37.00
N PRO A 584 -11.55 15.60 -37.18
CA PRO A 584 -12.69 16.21 -36.51
C PRO A 584 -12.61 16.10 -34.98
N ILE A 585 -13.30 17.01 -34.28
CA ILE A 585 -13.52 16.91 -32.82
C ILE A 585 -14.20 15.56 -32.54
N ILE A 586 -13.77 14.87 -31.48
CA ILE A 586 -14.36 13.60 -31.05
C ILE A 586 -15.87 13.76 -30.90
N ASN A 587 -16.58 12.88 -31.60
CA ASN A 587 -18.01 12.66 -31.45
C ASN A 587 -18.29 11.15 -31.55
N GLN A 588 -19.55 10.76 -31.36
CA GLN A 588 -19.94 9.35 -31.38
C GLN A 588 -19.56 8.66 -32.70
N ASN A 589 -19.79 9.31 -33.84
CA ASN A 589 -19.47 8.75 -35.16
C ASN A 589 -17.96 8.54 -35.33
N PHE A 590 -17.14 9.52 -34.93
CA PHE A 590 -15.69 9.41 -35.01
C PHE A 590 -15.14 8.24 -34.18
N ILE A 591 -15.68 8.05 -32.97
CA ILE A 591 -15.30 6.93 -32.09
C ILE A 591 -15.70 5.61 -32.75
N CYS A 592 -16.94 5.48 -33.21
CA CYS A 592 -17.42 4.26 -33.86
C CYS A 592 -16.62 3.93 -35.13
N GLU A 593 -16.34 4.91 -35.98
CA GLU A 593 -15.50 4.73 -37.18
C GLU A 593 -14.08 4.28 -36.81
N THR A 594 -13.46 4.92 -35.83
CA THR A 594 -12.06 4.63 -35.44
C THR A 594 -11.92 3.28 -34.75
N LEU A 595 -12.94 2.86 -34.01
CA LEU A 595 -12.99 1.56 -33.32
C LEU A 595 -13.66 0.46 -34.15
N GLU A 596 -14.15 0.76 -35.36
CA GLU A 596 -14.96 -0.14 -36.21
C GLU A 596 -16.20 -0.71 -35.51
N ILE A 597 -16.85 0.09 -34.68
CA ILE A 597 -18.11 -0.27 -34.01
C ILE A 597 -19.28 0.04 -34.94
N ASN A 598 -20.10 -0.97 -35.20
CA ASN A 598 -21.26 -0.89 -36.11
C ASN A 598 -22.60 -0.69 -35.38
N TYR A 599 -22.57 -0.38 -34.08
CA TYR A 599 -23.73 -0.10 -33.25
C TYR A 599 -23.49 1.13 -32.36
N ASP A 600 -24.49 1.50 -31.55
CA ASP A 600 -24.45 2.71 -30.72
C ASP A 600 -23.30 2.70 -29.68
N ILE A 601 -22.62 3.85 -29.53
CA ILE A 601 -21.47 3.99 -28.64
C ILE A 601 -21.85 3.88 -27.16
N LYS A 602 -23.05 4.34 -26.76
CA LYS A 602 -23.50 4.23 -25.37
C LYS A 602 -23.67 2.76 -24.99
N THR A 603 -24.21 1.98 -25.92
CA THR A 603 -24.34 0.53 -25.81
C THR A 603 -22.96 -0.17 -25.74
N PHE A 604 -21.99 0.24 -26.56
CA PHE A 604 -20.62 -0.28 -26.49
C PHE A 604 -19.97 0.03 -25.13
N LYS A 605 -20.10 1.26 -24.64
CA LYS A 605 -19.63 1.68 -23.32
C LYS A 605 -20.28 0.88 -22.19
N PHE A 606 -21.59 0.65 -22.26
CA PHE A 606 -22.32 -0.22 -21.33
C PHE A 606 -21.72 -1.63 -21.30
N TYR A 607 -21.50 -2.27 -22.45
CA TYR A 607 -20.90 -3.61 -22.48
C TYR A 607 -19.47 -3.64 -21.92
N ASN A 608 -18.69 -2.57 -22.13
CA ASN A 608 -17.35 -2.46 -21.51
C ASN A 608 -17.43 -2.41 -19.98
N VAL A 609 -18.38 -1.66 -19.41
CA VAL A 609 -18.59 -1.61 -17.96
C VAL A 609 -19.06 -2.97 -17.43
N VAL A 610 -20.02 -3.63 -18.10
CA VAL A 610 -20.47 -4.97 -17.71
C VAL A 610 -19.32 -5.98 -17.76
N GLN A 611 -18.55 -6.00 -18.85
CA GLN A 611 -17.38 -6.87 -18.96
C GLN A 611 -16.33 -6.56 -17.87
N ALA A 612 -16.16 -5.29 -17.47
CA ALA A 612 -15.26 -4.92 -16.38
C ALA A 612 -15.72 -5.47 -15.01
N LEU A 613 -17.03 -5.50 -14.75
CA LEU A 613 -17.63 -6.01 -13.52
C LEU A 613 -17.73 -7.54 -13.48
N LEU A 614 -17.89 -8.20 -14.63
CA LEU A 614 -17.88 -9.67 -14.75
C LEU A 614 -16.49 -10.28 -14.56
N PHE A 615 -15.44 -9.59 -15.03
CA PHE A 615 -14.08 -10.10 -15.02
C PHE A 615 -13.17 -9.25 -14.12
N THR A 616 -13.38 -9.34 -12.80
CA THR A 616 -12.74 -8.50 -11.78
C THR A 616 -11.22 -8.69 -11.63
N SER A 617 -10.68 -9.83 -12.09
CA SER A 617 -9.27 -10.20 -11.92
C SER A 617 -8.50 -10.32 -13.24
N LYS A 618 -7.17 -10.23 -13.18
CA LYS A 618 -6.31 -10.51 -14.35
C LYS A 618 -6.48 -11.95 -14.83
N ALA A 619 -6.59 -12.91 -13.90
CA ALA A 619 -6.71 -14.33 -14.19
C ALA A 619 -8.03 -14.70 -14.91
N SER A 620 -9.12 -13.98 -14.61
CA SER A 620 -10.39 -14.15 -15.31
C SER A 620 -10.39 -13.54 -16.71
N ARG A 621 -9.52 -12.55 -16.99
CA ARG A 621 -9.45 -11.85 -18.28
C ARG A 621 -8.45 -12.42 -19.26
N VAL A 622 -7.36 -13.03 -18.76
CA VAL A 622 -6.18 -13.34 -19.57
C VAL A 622 -5.72 -14.78 -19.35
N ASN A 623 -5.37 -15.45 -20.44
CA ASN A 623 -4.61 -16.69 -20.45
C ASN A 623 -3.14 -16.33 -20.73
N SER A 624 -2.37 -16.11 -19.66
CA SER A 624 -0.98 -15.65 -19.76
C SER A 624 -0.06 -16.66 -20.43
N ASP A 625 -0.33 -17.96 -20.28
CA ASP A 625 0.49 -19.03 -20.85
C ASP A 625 0.39 -19.09 -22.38
N ASN A 626 -0.75 -18.65 -22.92
CA ASN A 626 -1.02 -18.69 -24.36
C ASN A 626 -1.05 -17.30 -25.01
N GLU A 627 -0.73 -16.24 -24.28
CA GLU A 627 -0.79 -14.85 -24.76
C GLU A 627 -2.15 -14.47 -25.38
N LYS A 628 -3.26 -14.94 -24.77
CA LYS A 628 -4.62 -14.73 -25.28
C LYS A 628 -5.53 -14.12 -24.24
N MET A 629 -6.51 -13.33 -24.69
CA MET A 629 -7.62 -12.89 -23.84
C MET A 629 -8.61 -14.04 -23.62
N LYS A 630 -9.34 -14.01 -22.51
CA LYS A 630 -10.49 -14.90 -22.22
C LYS A 630 -11.83 -14.21 -22.46
N ILE A 631 -11.80 -12.91 -22.69
CA ILE A 631 -12.97 -12.05 -22.88
C ILE A 631 -13.20 -11.81 -24.37
N ILE A 632 -14.46 -11.70 -24.75
CA ILE A 632 -14.88 -11.42 -26.13
C ILE A 632 -14.45 -10.01 -26.56
N ASP A 633 -14.18 -9.84 -27.86
CA ASP A 633 -14.13 -8.51 -28.47
C ASP A 633 -15.56 -7.97 -28.56
N LEU A 634 -15.77 -6.76 -28.05
CA LEU A 634 -17.09 -6.15 -27.97
C LEU A 634 -17.55 -5.58 -29.32
N ILE A 635 -16.80 -5.75 -30.41
CA ILE A 635 -17.29 -5.49 -31.77
C ILE A 635 -18.50 -6.35 -32.15
N ASP A 636 -18.61 -7.58 -31.62
CA ASP A 636 -19.79 -8.43 -31.84
C ASP A 636 -20.88 -8.12 -30.82
N GLU A 637 -21.82 -7.25 -31.22
CA GLU A 637 -22.96 -6.85 -30.39
C GLU A 637 -23.79 -8.05 -29.91
N LYS A 638 -23.94 -9.09 -30.74
CA LYS A 638 -24.75 -10.27 -30.38
C LYS A 638 -24.08 -11.06 -29.27
N ALA A 639 -22.76 -11.27 -29.37
CA ALA A 639 -21.99 -11.92 -28.32
C ALA A 639 -21.99 -11.09 -27.02
N ALA A 640 -21.83 -9.76 -27.13
CA ALA A 640 -21.87 -8.85 -25.99
C ALA A 640 -23.24 -8.84 -25.30
N LYS A 641 -24.34 -8.78 -26.07
CA LYS A 641 -25.70 -8.88 -25.54
C LYS A 641 -25.92 -10.22 -24.84
N LYS A 642 -25.52 -11.32 -25.47
CA LYS A 642 -25.65 -12.67 -24.90
C LYS A 642 -24.90 -12.81 -23.58
N MET A 643 -23.70 -12.22 -23.45
CA MET A 643 -22.95 -12.18 -22.19
C MET A 643 -23.76 -11.55 -21.05
N VAL A 644 -24.48 -10.45 -21.31
CA VAL A 644 -25.35 -9.80 -20.31
C VAL A 644 -26.56 -10.68 -19.99
N GLN A 645 -27.24 -11.21 -21.02
CA GLN A 645 -28.42 -12.07 -20.85
C GLN A 645 -28.10 -13.35 -20.07
N ASP A 646 -26.95 -13.99 -20.35
CA ASP A 646 -26.50 -15.19 -19.65
C ASP A 646 -26.25 -14.90 -18.15
N TYR A 647 -25.72 -13.71 -17.82
CA TYR A 647 -25.59 -13.27 -16.44
C TYR A 647 -26.95 -13.12 -15.76
N ILE A 648 -27.88 -12.36 -16.36
CA ILE A 648 -29.23 -12.13 -15.83
C ILE A 648 -29.94 -13.47 -15.59
N ARG A 649 -29.98 -14.33 -16.61
CA ARG A 649 -30.59 -15.66 -16.55
C ARG A 649 -30.05 -16.46 -15.38
N LYS A 650 -28.72 -16.49 -15.22
CA LYS A 650 -28.06 -17.22 -14.12
C LYS A 650 -28.41 -16.65 -12.74
N ARG A 651 -28.64 -15.33 -12.61
CA ARG A 651 -29.09 -14.74 -11.35
C ARG A 651 -30.49 -15.22 -10.97
N PHE A 652 -31.42 -15.25 -11.92
CA PHE A 652 -32.77 -15.78 -11.70
C PHE A 652 -32.80 -17.29 -11.44
N GLU A 653 -31.97 -18.06 -12.14
CA GLU A 653 -31.80 -19.50 -11.90
C GLU A 653 -31.32 -19.78 -10.46
N ASN A 654 -30.32 -19.03 -9.98
CA ASN A 654 -29.84 -19.14 -8.60
C ASN A 654 -30.88 -18.71 -7.57
N GLN A 655 -31.67 -17.67 -7.86
CA GLN A 655 -32.77 -17.26 -6.99
C GLN A 655 -33.84 -18.34 -6.92
N TYR A 656 -34.22 -18.94 -8.04
CA TYR A 656 -35.17 -20.04 -8.08
C TYR A 656 -34.67 -21.26 -7.29
N ALA A 657 -33.40 -21.63 -7.44
CA ALA A 657 -32.80 -22.71 -6.63
C ALA A 657 -32.84 -22.39 -5.12
N THR A 658 -32.66 -21.13 -4.75
CA THR A 658 -32.78 -20.67 -3.35
C THR A 658 -34.21 -20.77 -2.85
N ASP A 659 -35.19 -20.32 -3.64
CA ASP A 659 -36.62 -20.39 -3.31
C ASP A 659 -37.09 -21.86 -3.21
N LEU A 660 -36.58 -22.76 -4.07
CA LEU A 660 -36.83 -24.21 -3.98
C LEU A 660 -36.28 -24.82 -2.69
N ALA A 661 -35.07 -24.42 -2.27
CA ALA A 661 -34.51 -24.88 -1.00
C ALA A 661 -35.33 -24.36 0.21
N VAL A 662 -35.93 -23.17 0.11
CA VAL A 662 -36.87 -22.64 1.12
C VAL A 662 -38.19 -23.43 1.11
N LYS A 663 -38.74 -23.72 -0.07
CA LYS A 663 -39.94 -24.57 -0.23
C LYS A 663 -39.71 -25.95 0.40
N GLY A 664 -38.65 -26.65 0.03
CA GLY A 664 -38.35 -27.99 0.56
C GLY A 664 -38.13 -28.02 2.07
N ARG A 665 -37.62 -26.95 2.68
CA ARG A 665 -37.57 -26.80 4.13
C ARG A 665 -38.96 -26.59 4.75
N SER A 666 -39.81 -25.81 4.10
CA SER A 666 -41.17 -25.52 4.56
C SER A 666 -42.07 -26.76 4.49
N GLU A 667 -42.01 -27.52 3.39
CA GLU A 667 -42.74 -28.79 3.22
C GLU A 667 -42.36 -29.82 4.29
N ARG A 668 -41.06 -29.93 4.61
CA ARG A 668 -40.59 -30.80 5.69
C ARG A 668 -41.08 -30.33 7.05
N ALA A 669 -41.07 -29.02 7.32
CA ALA A 669 -41.58 -28.46 8.57
C ALA A 669 -43.08 -28.73 8.75
N GLU A 670 -43.86 -28.59 7.68
CA GLU A 670 -45.29 -28.90 7.72
C GLU A 670 -45.55 -30.41 7.93
N LEU A 671 -44.79 -31.28 7.25
CA LEU A 671 -44.89 -32.72 7.48
C LEU A 671 -44.46 -33.14 8.89
N VAL A 672 -43.51 -32.43 9.51
CA VAL A 672 -43.15 -32.65 10.91
C VAL A 672 -44.37 -32.41 11.80
N VAL A 673 -45.03 -31.27 11.64
CA VAL A 673 -46.21 -30.92 12.44
C VAL A 673 -47.31 -31.96 12.22
N GLN A 674 -47.58 -32.36 10.98
CA GLN A 674 -48.58 -33.39 10.66
C GLN A 674 -48.22 -34.76 11.24
N LEU A 675 -46.96 -35.19 11.13
CA LEU A 675 -46.49 -36.49 11.66
C LEU A 675 -46.58 -36.53 13.18
N VAL A 676 -46.08 -35.51 13.85
CA VAL A 676 -46.15 -35.40 15.31
C VAL A 676 -47.62 -35.40 15.76
N GLN A 677 -48.48 -34.64 15.08
CA GLN A 677 -49.91 -34.58 15.39
C GLN A 677 -50.59 -35.94 15.20
N ALA A 678 -50.30 -36.63 14.10
CA ALA A 678 -50.83 -37.97 13.83
C ALA A 678 -50.38 -38.99 14.88
N ILE A 679 -49.11 -38.95 15.30
CA ILE A 679 -48.59 -39.83 16.36
C ILE A 679 -49.35 -39.58 17.66
N ILE A 680 -49.52 -38.32 18.09
CA ILE A 680 -50.18 -38.04 19.38
C ILE A 680 -51.70 -38.24 19.36
N GLN A 681 -52.33 -38.19 18.18
CA GLN A 681 -53.78 -38.40 18.02
C GLN A 681 -54.14 -39.85 17.67
N SER A 682 -53.16 -40.73 17.46
CA SER A 682 -53.39 -42.14 17.16
C SER A 682 -54.30 -42.81 18.19
N GLN A 683 -55.33 -43.52 17.70
CA GLN A 683 -56.31 -44.21 18.55
C GLN A 683 -55.92 -45.67 18.76
N ASP A 684 -55.16 -46.24 17.82
CA ASP A 684 -54.71 -47.63 17.84
C ASP A 684 -53.19 -47.77 18.04
N HIS A 685 -52.76 -48.91 18.60
CA HIS A 685 -51.35 -49.19 18.89
C HIS A 685 -50.58 -49.42 17.61
N ASN A 686 -51.15 -50.20 16.69
CA ASN A 686 -50.50 -50.54 15.43
C ASN A 686 -50.41 -49.31 14.53
N GLU A 687 -51.43 -48.44 14.56
CA GLU A 687 -51.38 -47.12 13.89
C GLU A 687 -50.24 -46.25 14.43
N MET A 688 -50.12 -46.10 15.76
CA MET A 688 -49.02 -45.37 16.41
C MET A 688 -47.66 -45.95 16.00
N ILE A 689 -47.47 -47.26 16.09
CA ILE A 689 -46.23 -47.95 15.73
C ILE A 689 -45.89 -47.71 14.26
N LYS A 690 -46.87 -47.85 13.36
CA LYS A 690 -46.71 -47.58 11.93
C LYS A 690 -46.26 -46.13 11.68
N LEU A 691 -46.88 -45.15 12.34
CA LEU A 691 -46.49 -43.73 12.19
C LEU A 691 -45.09 -43.44 12.75
N MET A 692 -44.72 -44.03 13.89
CA MET A 692 -43.39 -43.84 14.47
C MET A 692 -42.29 -44.53 13.65
N ARG A 693 -42.58 -45.69 13.05
CA ARG A 693 -41.62 -46.49 12.28
C ARG A 693 -41.50 -46.04 10.83
N ASP A 694 -42.65 -45.93 10.16
CA ASP A 694 -42.74 -45.71 8.72
C ASP A 694 -42.99 -44.23 8.40
N GLY A 695 -43.27 -43.37 9.39
CA GLY A 695 -43.43 -41.94 9.17
C GLY A 695 -44.66 -41.54 8.34
N LEU A 696 -44.57 -40.39 7.68
CA LEU A 696 -45.56 -39.90 6.72
C LEU A 696 -44.92 -39.64 5.36
N THR A 697 -45.68 -39.92 4.31
CA THR A 697 -45.34 -39.59 2.93
C THR A 697 -46.43 -38.70 2.36
N HIS A 698 -46.04 -37.55 1.82
CA HIS A 698 -46.93 -36.67 1.06
C HIS A 698 -46.27 -36.33 -0.28
N GLY A 699 -46.89 -36.74 -1.37
CA GLY A 699 -46.28 -36.65 -2.70
C GLY A 699 -44.94 -37.42 -2.76
N LYS A 700 -43.86 -36.72 -3.11
CA LYS A 700 -42.49 -37.28 -3.19
C LYS A 700 -41.70 -37.17 -1.87
N ILE A 701 -42.25 -36.51 -0.86
CA ILE A 701 -41.53 -36.20 0.37
C ILE A 701 -41.92 -37.22 1.42
N HIS A 702 -40.91 -37.90 1.96
CA HIS A 702 -41.04 -38.85 3.04
C HIS A 702 -40.33 -38.32 4.29
N LEU A 703 -41.01 -38.36 5.43
CA LEU A 703 -40.48 -37.91 6.71
C LEU A 703 -40.76 -38.97 7.79
N ALA A 704 -39.73 -39.37 8.51
CA ALA A 704 -39.83 -40.26 9.68
C ALA A 704 -38.90 -39.78 10.82
N ILE A 705 -39.33 -39.97 12.07
CA ILE A 705 -38.52 -39.68 13.27
C ILE A 705 -37.68 -40.93 13.58
N THR A 706 -36.55 -41.07 12.88
CA THR A 706 -35.72 -42.28 12.97
C THR A 706 -34.80 -42.30 14.19
N ASN A 707 -34.47 -41.16 14.80
CA ASN A 707 -33.68 -41.05 16.04
C ASN A 707 -33.87 -39.67 16.70
N SER A 708 -33.13 -39.41 17.79
CA SER A 708 -33.22 -38.15 18.56
C SER A 708 -32.72 -36.90 17.82
N SER A 709 -32.00 -37.05 16.71
CA SER A 709 -31.56 -35.95 15.84
C SER A 709 -32.52 -35.69 14.68
N SER A 710 -33.57 -36.51 14.52
CA SER A 710 -34.57 -36.34 13.46
C SER A 710 -35.42 -35.09 13.69
N LEU A 711 -35.82 -34.45 12.58
CA LEU A 711 -36.80 -33.36 12.62
C LEU A 711 -38.12 -33.87 13.24
N GLY A 712 -38.69 -33.10 14.17
CA GLY A 712 -39.91 -33.48 14.90
C GLY A 712 -39.69 -34.22 16.23
N PHE A 713 -38.48 -34.71 16.51
CA PHE A 713 -38.19 -35.39 17.80
C PHE A 713 -38.47 -34.50 19.01
N ILE A 714 -37.94 -33.27 19.00
CA ILE A 714 -38.10 -32.32 20.11
C ILE A 714 -39.58 -31.96 20.28
N GLU A 715 -40.26 -31.65 19.17
CA GLU A 715 -41.69 -31.30 19.21
C GLU A 715 -42.55 -32.46 19.75
N LEU A 716 -42.29 -33.70 19.32
CA LEU A 716 -42.97 -34.88 19.85
C LEU A 716 -42.71 -35.05 21.35
N LYS A 717 -41.45 -34.94 21.78
CA LYS A 717 -41.07 -35.02 23.20
C LYS A 717 -41.82 -33.97 24.03
N ASP A 718 -41.81 -32.72 23.58
CA ASP A 718 -42.40 -31.60 24.32
C ASP A 718 -43.93 -31.76 24.44
N LYS A 719 -44.61 -32.18 23.36
CA LYS A 719 -46.05 -32.50 23.41
C LYS A 719 -46.35 -33.66 24.37
N LEU A 720 -45.53 -34.71 24.38
CA LEU A 720 -45.69 -35.85 25.29
C LEU A 720 -45.48 -35.48 26.76
N LEU A 721 -44.65 -34.48 27.05
CA LEU A 721 -44.39 -33.99 28.42
C LEU A 721 -45.36 -32.89 28.86
N ASN A 722 -46.08 -32.23 27.94
CA ASN A 722 -47.04 -31.18 28.29
C ASN A 722 -48.38 -31.77 28.74
N LEU A 723 -48.70 -31.77 30.04
CA LEU A 723 -49.95 -32.33 30.59
C LEU A 723 -51.23 -31.62 30.12
N ASN A 724 -51.13 -30.40 29.57
CA ASN A 724 -52.29 -29.67 29.05
C ASN A 724 -52.79 -30.24 27.70
N GLU A 725 -51.94 -30.99 26.99
CA GLU A 725 -52.31 -31.63 25.73
C GLU A 725 -53.21 -32.85 25.97
N LYS A 726 -54.29 -33.00 25.20
CA LYS A 726 -55.14 -34.20 25.29
C LYS A 726 -54.64 -35.27 24.33
N ILE A 727 -53.81 -36.17 24.85
CA ILE A 727 -53.16 -37.25 24.09
C ILE A 727 -53.77 -38.60 24.51
N PRO A 728 -54.63 -39.23 23.68
CA PRO A 728 -55.40 -40.44 24.04
C PRO A 728 -54.55 -41.58 24.58
N ARG A 729 -53.36 -41.79 23.98
CA ARG A 729 -52.46 -42.91 24.29
C ARG A 729 -51.12 -42.47 24.82
N ARG A 730 -51.08 -41.33 25.54
CA ARG A 730 -49.85 -40.69 26.02
C ARG A 730 -48.83 -41.67 26.60
N LEU A 731 -49.27 -42.53 27.52
CA LEU A 731 -48.38 -43.48 28.20
C LEU A 731 -47.84 -44.54 27.25
N ASP A 732 -48.64 -45.03 26.31
CA ASP A 732 -48.21 -46.01 25.30
C ASP A 732 -47.17 -45.39 24.35
N ILE A 733 -47.41 -44.16 23.91
CA ILE A 733 -46.48 -43.43 23.05
C ILE A 733 -45.17 -43.18 23.82
N ILE A 734 -45.23 -42.73 25.09
CA ILE A 734 -44.03 -42.51 25.90
C ILE A 734 -43.25 -43.83 26.09
N LYS A 735 -43.91 -44.97 26.30
CA LYS A 735 -43.23 -46.28 26.41
C LYS A 735 -42.43 -46.60 25.16
N VAL A 736 -43.06 -46.53 23.99
CA VAL A 736 -42.38 -46.78 22.71
C VAL A 736 -41.31 -45.72 22.45
N PHE A 737 -41.58 -44.46 22.78
CA PHE A 737 -40.65 -43.34 22.69
C PHE A 737 -39.48 -43.44 23.67
N LEU A 738 -39.57 -44.16 24.78
CA LEU A 738 -38.44 -44.39 25.68
C LEU A 738 -37.67 -45.67 25.33
N LEU A 739 -38.36 -46.71 24.88
CA LEU A 739 -37.76 -48.04 24.67
C LEU A 739 -37.28 -48.27 23.24
N GLY A 740 -37.75 -47.49 22.26
CA GLY A 740 -37.42 -47.67 20.84
C GLY A 740 -38.16 -48.83 20.15
N ARG A 741 -39.00 -49.58 20.88
CA ARG A 741 -39.53 -50.89 20.48
C ARG A 741 -41.02 -51.07 20.75
N ASP A 742 -41.63 -52.00 20.04
CA ASP A 742 -43.01 -52.43 20.26
C ASP A 742 -43.07 -53.44 21.41
N TYR A 743 -43.40 -52.94 22.61
CA TYR A 743 -43.51 -53.76 23.80
C TYR A 743 -44.75 -54.68 23.83
N LYS A 744 -45.71 -54.52 22.89
CA LYS A 744 -46.92 -55.36 22.81
C LYS A 744 -46.79 -56.46 21.75
N ASN A 745 -46.14 -56.18 20.62
CA ASN A 745 -45.99 -57.13 19.51
C ASN A 745 -44.51 -57.43 19.22
N ASN A 746 -44.04 -58.60 19.65
CA ASN A 746 -42.76 -59.20 19.23
C ASN A 746 -41.47 -58.40 19.52
N ASP A 747 -41.50 -57.31 20.31
CA ASP A 747 -40.31 -56.51 20.66
C ASP A 747 -39.57 -55.92 19.43
N GLU A 748 -40.33 -55.68 18.35
CA GLU A 748 -39.81 -55.17 17.08
C GLU A 748 -39.27 -53.74 17.19
N HIS A 749 -38.33 -53.40 16.31
CA HIS A 749 -37.75 -52.05 16.27
C HIS A 749 -38.76 -51.07 15.68
N VAL A 750 -39.05 -50.00 16.42
CA VAL A 750 -40.00 -48.97 16.01
C VAL A 750 -39.26 -47.72 15.56
N TRP A 751 -38.37 -47.21 16.41
CA TRP A 751 -37.56 -46.03 16.09
C TRP A 751 -36.23 -46.09 16.86
N ASN A 752 -35.29 -45.19 16.57
CA ASN A 752 -33.96 -45.16 17.18
C ASN A 752 -33.19 -46.50 17.06
N ASN A 753 -33.43 -47.26 15.98
CA ASN A 753 -32.92 -48.62 15.76
C ASN A 753 -33.26 -49.61 16.89
N GLY A 754 -34.37 -49.40 17.61
CA GLY A 754 -34.73 -50.24 18.75
C GLY A 754 -33.92 -49.97 20.02
N ASN A 755 -33.12 -48.91 20.05
CA ASN A 755 -32.40 -48.48 21.24
C ASN A 755 -33.29 -47.59 22.11
N VAL A 756 -33.06 -47.64 23.41
CA VAL A 756 -33.70 -46.73 24.35
C VAL A 756 -33.32 -45.28 24.05
N LEU A 757 -34.21 -44.33 24.36
CA LEU A 757 -33.91 -42.91 24.27
C LEU A 757 -33.00 -42.51 25.42
N PHE A 758 -31.72 -42.28 25.13
CA PHE A 758 -30.81 -41.71 26.11
C PHE A 758 -31.25 -40.30 26.50
N THR A 759 -31.69 -40.14 27.76
CA THR A 759 -32.06 -38.83 28.30
C THR A 759 -31.52 -38.65 29.71
N SER A 760 -30.98 -37.47 30.00
CA SER A 760 -30.43 -37.13 31.32
C SER A 760 -31.50 -36.89 32.38
N ASN A 761 -32.78 -36.76 31.99
CA ASN A 761 -33.88 -36.46 32.91
C ASN A 761 -35.06 -37.41 32.67
N LEU A 762 -34.92 -38.67 33.08
CA LEU A 762 -36.04 -39.61 33.14
C LEU A 762 -37.16 -39.15 34.08
N GLY A 763 -36.83 -38.30 35.05
CA GLY A 763 -37.79 -37.75 36.02
C GLY A 763 -38.91 -36.94 35.38
N ASP A 764 -38.69 -36.33 34.21
CA ASP A 764 -39.76 -35.62 33.50
C ASP A 764 -40.82 -36.58 32.96
N PHE A 765 -40.43 -37.77 32.52
CA PHE A 765 -41.37 -38.82 32.11
C PHE A 765 -42.03 -39.49 33.31
N GLU A 766 -41.28 -39.73 34.40
CA GLU A 766 -41.82 -40.25 35.66
C GLU A 766 -42.98 -39.41 36.18
N LYS A 767 -42.82 -38.08 36.20
CA LYS A 767 -43.87 -37.14 36.62
C LYS A 767 -45.17 -37.35 35.87
N ILE A 768 -45.13 -37.64 34.57
CA ILE A 768 -46.34 -37.89 33.76
C ILE A 768 -47.05 -39.16 34.25
N PHE A 769 -46.32 -40.26 34.44
CA PHE A 769 -46.90 -41.52 34.92
C PHE A 769 -47.46 -41.38 36.34
N VAL A 770 -46.73 -40.73 37.24
CA VAL A 770 -47.17 -40.52 38.63
C VAL A 770 -48.41 -39.63 38.68
N THR A 771 -48.41 -38.52 37.95
CA THR A 771 -49.54 -37.56 37.93
C THR A 771 -50.82 -38.20 37.36
N LEU A 772 -50.68 -39.13 36.41
CA LEU A 772 -51.81 -39.85 35.81
C LEU A 772 -52.22 -41.11 36.61
N GLY A 773 -51.56 -41.43 37.73
CA GLY A 773 -51.92 -42.56 38.59
C GLY A 773 -51.31 -43.91 38.19
N PHE A 774 -50.28 -43.92 37.34
CA PHE A 774 -49.64 -45.12 36.77
C PHE A 774 -48.21 -45.36 37.30
N ALA A 775 -47.93 -45.04 38.56
CA ALA A 775 -46.60 -45.20 39.17
C ALA A 775 -46.06 -46.65 39.08
N ASN A 776 -46.91 -47.66 39.32
CA ASN A 776 -46.51 -49.07 39.19
C ASN A 776 -46.10 -49.45 37.75
N GLU A 777 -46.69 -48.80 36.76
CA GLU A 777 -46.39 -49.05 35.35
C GLU A 777 -45.08 -48.35 34.95
N TRP A 778 -44.79 -47.18 35.54
CA TRP A 778 -43.48 -46.52 35.39
C TRP A 778 -42.34 -47.40 35.87
N GLU A 779 -42.46 -48.04 37.03
CA GLU A 779 -41.40 -48.92 37.54
C GLU A 779 -41.07 -50.07 36.58
N LYS A 780 -42.09 -50.62 35.88
CA LYS A 780 -41.86 -51.62 34.83
C LYS A 780 -41.12 -51.05 33.62
N VAL A 781 -41.51 -49.86 33.18
CA VAL A 781 -40.86 -49.17 32.05
C VAL A 781 -39.43 -48.80 32.39
N LYS A 782 -39.19 -48.30 33.60
CA LYS A 782 -37.87 -47.97 34.14
C LYS A 782 -36.99 -49.21 34.25
N ALA A 783 -37.52 -50.33 34.74
CA ALA A 783 -36.78 -51.60 34.79
C ALA A 783 -36.38 -52.08 33.38
N GLU A 784 -37.29 -52.06 32.41
CA GLU A 784 -36.99 -52.41 31.02
C GLU A 784 -36.05 -51.41 30.34
N TYR A 785 -36.20 -50.10 30.62
CA TYR A 785 -35.28 -49.06 30.17
C TYR A 785 -33.88 -49.33 30.70
N MET A 786 -33.70 -49.56 32.01
CA MET A 786 -32.38 -49.82 32.62
C MET A 786 -31.75 -51.12 32.10
N LYS A 787 -32.55 -52.17 31.91
CA LYS A 787 -32.10 -53.44 31.32
C LYS A 787 -31.56 -53.26 29.90
N ARG A 788 -32.13 -52.32 29.13
CA ARG A 788 -31.82 -52.10 27.72
C ARG A 788 -30.92 -50.89 27.46
N ASN A 789 -30.70 -50.03 28.45
CA ASN A 789 -29.81 -48.86 28.39
C ASN A 789 -28.34 -49.28 28.51
N LEU A 790 -27.95 -50.24 27.68
CA LEU A 790 -26.58 -50.68 27.50
C LEU A 790 -26.12 -50.19 26.13
N HIS A 791 -25.17 -49.25 26.11
CA HIS A 791 -24.56 -48.84 24.86
C HIS A 791 -23.74 -49.99 24.30
N ILE A 792 -24.19 -50.55 23.18
CA ILE A 792 -23.46 -51.58 22.44
C ILE A 792 -22.47 -50.86 21.49
N TYR A 793 -21.18 -51.05 21.73
CA TYR A 793 -20.13 -50.62 20.82
C TYR A 793 -20.17 -51.43 19.52
N ARG A 794 -19.74 -50.83 18.41
CA ARG A 794 -19.45 -51.57 17.16
C ARG A 794 -18.32 -52.59 17.42
N ASP A 795 -18.23 -53.66 16.63
CA ASP A 795 -17.19 -54.68 16.80
C ASP A 795 -15.78 -54.07 16.81
N GLY A 796 -15.06 -54.27 17.93
CA GLY A 796 -13.74 -53.70 18.20
C GLY A 796 -13.71 -52.64 19.30
N PHE A 797 -12.51 -52.14 19.61
CA PHE A 797 -12.34 -51.02 20.54
C PHE A 797 -12.38 -49.68 19.78
N ASN A 798 -13.01 -48.66 20.36
CA ASN A 798 -12.95 -47.29 19.83
C ASN A 798 -11.57 -46.66 20.06
N ARG A 799 -11.36 -45.44 19.54
CA ARG A 799 -10.10 -44.67 19.69
C ARG A 799 -9.67 -44.37 21.14
N HIS A 800 -10.55 -44.62 22.11
CA HIS A 800 -10.29 -44.46 23.55
C HIS A 800 -10.12 -45.81 24.26
N GLY A 801 -10.04 -46.92 23.52
CA GLY A 801 -9.84 -48.26 24.07
C GLY A 801 -11.10 -48.87 24.70
N HIS A 802 -12.31 -48.39 24.38
CA HIS A 802 -13.58 -48.94 24.87
C HIS A 802 -14.29 -49.79 23.84
N GLY A 803 -14.85 -50.92 24.27
CA GLY A 803 -15.59 -51.86 23.44
C GLY A 803 -16.59 -52.64 24.30
N ASN A 804 -17.30 -53.61 23.73
CA ASN A 804 -18.33 -54.38 24.46
C ASN A 804 -17.76 -55.17 25.66
N THR A 805 -16.47 -55.48 25.66
CA THR A 805 -15.76 -56.13 26.78
C THR A 805 -15.11 -55.15 27.77
N LYS A 806 -15.10 -53.85 27.45
CA LYS A 806 -14.57 -52.75 28.29
C LYS A 806 -15.42 -51.47 28.12
N PRO A 807 -16.70 -51.49 28.52
CA PRO A 807 -17.61 -50.35 28.33
C PRO A 807 -17.27 -49.18 29.26
N SER A 808 -17.30 -47.94 28.76
CA SER A 808 -17.10 -46.77 29.61
C SER A 808 -18.34 -46.46 30.47
N TYR A 809 -18.20 -45.64 31.50
CA TYR A 809 -19.33 -45.15 32.32
C TYR A 809 -20.41 -44.48 31.47
N TRP A 810 -20.01 -43.85 30.37
CA TRP A 810 -20.92 -43.28 29.38
C TRP A 810 -21.74 -44.35 28.66
N ALA A 811 -21.13 -45.50 28.37
CA ALA A 811 -21.84 -46.64 27.80
C ALA A 811 -22.86 -47.27 28.74
N PHE A 812 -22.73 -47.06 30.06
CA PHE A 812 -23.72 -47.47 31.05
C PHE A 812 -24.85 -46.47 31.26
N GLY A 813 -24.89 -45.36 30.54
CA GLY A 813 -25.96 -44.37 30.71
C GLY A 813 -25.54 -43.07 31.42
N PHE A 814 -24.29 -42.95 31.87
CA PHE A 814 -23.91 -41.90 32.81
C PHE A 814 -23.11 -40.78 32.16
N MET A 815 -23.51 -39.52 32.40
CA MET A 815 -22.83 -38.36 31.81
C MET A 815 -21.46 -38.08 32.43
N THR A 816 -21.24 -38.50 33.69
CA THR A 816 -19.97 -38.33 34.40
C THR A 816 -19.62 -39.60 35.18
N LEU A 817 -18.33 -39.80 35.43
CA LEU A 817 -17.85 -40.91 36.26
C LEU A 817 -18.38 -40.80 37.71
N GLN A 818 -18.58 -39.57 38.20
CA GLN A 818 -19.18 -39.33 39.51
C GLN A 818 -20.63 -39.82 39.56
N LEU A 819 -21.43 -39.52 38.53
CA LEU A 819 -22.81 -40.00 38.44
C LEU A 819 -22.86 -41.53 38.41
N TYR A 820 -21.91 -42.18 37.75
CA TYR A 820 -21.79 -43.64 37.76
C TYR A 820 -21.48 -44.17 39.15
N LYS A 821 -20.48 -43.61 39.84
CA LYS A 821 -20.10 -43.97 41.21
C LYS A 821 -21.28 -43.88 42.18
N ASP A 822 -22.06 -42.82 42.11
CA ASP A 822 -23.15 -42.54 43.05
C ASP A 822 -24.37 -43.47 42.84
N ASN A 823 -24.43 -44.19 41.71
CA ASN A 823 -25.60 -44.98 41.29
C ASN A 823 -25.31 -46.48 41.14
N VAL A 824 -24.07 -46.94 41.36
CA VAL A 824 -23.71 -48.37 41.38
C VAL A 824 -23.24 -48.78 42.77
N SER A 825 -23.23 -50.08 43.07
CA SER A 825 -22.71 -50.56 44.36
C SER A 825 -21.20 -50.33 44.47
N ALA A 826 -20.71 -50.25 45.71
CA ALA A 826 -19.28 -50.06 45.99
C ALA A 826 -18.41 -51.13 45.29
N ASP A 827 -18.84 -52.39 45.33
CA ASP A 827 -18.12 -53.51 44.69
C ASP A 827 -18.06 -53.38 43.17
N VAL A 828 -19.14 -52.93 42.54
CA VAL A 828 -19.20 -52.71 41.08
C VAL A 828 -18.31 -51.54 40.68
N PHE A 829 -18.28 -50.47 41.47
CA PHE A 829 -17.41 -49.34 41.21
C PHE A 829 -15.92 -49.70 41.41
N GLU A 830 -15.59 -50.49 42.43
CA GLU A 830 -14.21 -50.95 42.67
C GLU A 830 -13.69 -51.80 41.49
N GLU A 831 -14.52 -52.72 40.98
CA GLU A 831 -14.20 -53.51 39.79
C GLU A 831 -14.05 -52.64 38.54
N TYR A 832 -14.95 -51.67 38.36
CA TYR A 832 -14.84 -50.68 37.29
C TYR A 832 -13.52 -49.89 37.37
N CYS A 833 -13.10 -49.50 38.57
CA CYS A 833 -11.82 -48.81 38.78
C CYS A 833 -10.61 -49.67 38.45
N LYS A 834 -10.64 -50.99 38.71
CA LYS A 834 -9.57 -51.93 38.32
C LYS A 834 -9.41 -52.00 36.80
N ILE A 835 -10.53 -52.13 36.09
CA ILE A 835 -10.55 -52.27 34.62
C ILE A 835 -10.20 -50.95 33.91
N HIS A 836 -10.64 -49.82 34.46
CA HIS A 836 -10.52 -48.50 33.86
C HIS A 836 -9.45 -47.59 34.49
N HIS A 837 -8.51 -48.12 35.29
CA HIS A 837 -7.52 -47.33 36.04
C HIS A 837 -6.77 -46.27 35.21
N ASP A 838 -6.46 -46.57 33.95
CA ASP A 838 -5.73 -45.67 33.03
C ASP A 838 -6.62 -44.85 32.08
N CYS A 839 -7.94 -44.88 32.24
CA CYS A 839 -8.88 -44.21 31.34
C CYS A 839 -10.11 -43.67 32.09
N CYS A 840 -11.06 -43.07 31.37
CA CYS A 840 -12.32 -42.55 31.92
C CYS A 840 -12.21 -41.53 33.08
N GLY A 841 -11.02 -41.00 33.38
CA GLY A 841 -10.79 -40.11 34.53
C GLY A 841 -10.74 -40.83 35.89
N VAL A 842 -10.67 -42.17 35.92
CA VAL A 842 -10.63 -42.96 37.16
C VAL A 842 -9.43 -42.62 38.03
N SER A 843 -8.25 -42.44 37.43
CA SER A 843 -7.03 -42.06 38.14
C SER A 843 -7.15 -40.71 38.87
N GLN A 844 -7.94 -39.78 38.34
CA GLN A 844 -8.20 -38.48 38.98
C GLN A 844 -9.10 -38.61 40.21
N ILE A 845 -10.11 -39.50 40.17
CA ILE A 845 -10.99 -39.77 41.32
C ILE A 845 -10.29 -40.60 42.39
N MET A 846 -9.47 -41.58 41.99
CA MET A 846 -8.68 -42.41 42.90
C MET A 846 -7.51 -41.63 43.54
N GLY A 847 -6.93 -40.67 42.80
CA GLY A 847 -5.88 -39.77 43.31
C GLY A 847 -6.37 -38.75 44.34
N LEU A 848 -7.67 -38.46 44.38
CA LEU A 848 -8.32 -37.64 45.43
C LEU A 848 -8.68 -38.45 46.70
N LEU A 849 -8.53 -39.78 46.66
CA LEU A 849 -8.77 -40.70 47.78
C LEU A 849 -7.47 -41.18 48.46
N LYS A 850 -6.31 -40.79 47.92
CA LYS A 850 -5.01 -40.81 48.61
C LYS A 850 -4.72 -39.42 49.17
#